data_AF-A0A0N8VLU4-F1
#
_entry.id   AF-A0A0N8VLU4-F1
#
_cell.length_a   1.000
_cell.length_b   1.000
_cell.length_c   1.000
_cell.angle_alpha   90.00
_cell.angle_beta   90.00
_cell.angle_gamma   90.00
#
_symmetry.space_group_name_H-M   'P 1'
#
loop_
_entity.id
_entity.type
_entity.pdbx_description
1 polymer ?
#
loop_
_entity_poly.entity_id
_entity_poly.type
_entity_poly.pdbx_seq_one_letter_code
_entity_poly.pdbx_strand_id
1 'polypeptide(L)'
;MSNSSMKLPFVMALVCLTMSVTTIFAQNPVVKIDFDQSGRPKAEVNEPDYTAWVIGSGNTSTYTENGVTFTVTRAGDKGDALGTNWYKAGIQAPYYARLVCDGLTVKGATANLGAQIELKISGLATGEHTLLTFFNAVDSPTGNNFSSIDISINGNLVVDNLIPSVRATKTADAKSTYLKFQATANTDVVLLFAAETSGTENIKNFILNGFELNTPNIFYQSVNPSPKHNDEHVELGSNGKLLQWTSATNAVSHNIYFGTNPAAVETATTASPEFKGNQIKTNTQYQANGLYTGETYYWRVDEVLAGNAVEKGNIWRFRPAQLAFPDAEGYGRFARGGRGGKVVAVTNLNDSGLGSLRDAVTNDIGPRTIVFNTSGIIQLTSRLVLSQPYVTVAGQTAPGKGICIRSAPFGITGNDAVVQNIRVRVGGGPTYDGMGLTGADNSIIDHCSISWTIDESFSSRSGKNITLQKTLISEALNAAGHQNYPVGTEHGYAATIGGDIGSFHHNLLAHCYGRNWSLGGGLDGSGAYAGKMDITNNVVYNWGSRTTDGGTKEVNFVNNYYKPGAGSKIFTAFNQQNEGAGTGTQQCFFSGNVMPEYFDESNQATGRKASGVTVSFENFVNTPFFPSYVNTQSAKNAYKIVLSDVGCTQPEFDEHDQRIITETLNGTYSFRGSVTNKPGFPDNESDVGGFETYPVLNRDANWDTDQDGLPNWWETIIGTNVNSANGDFSDANADADLDGYTNLDHYLQWMSQPHYESQGGNKININIQKLSRGFTSGVSYSISNVVNGNTVLSSNSVEFTPTASGLCSFNFTVTDAEGGTMTRKVNILSGSATLGIKEMNKENTDSFKVWPVPNNGSFSVLLENDIEKADLKIYDILGKEVLKRTINAKTQENIHLQSKGVFILKVSDPGNKKELYVKKIIVQ
;
A
#
# COMPACT_ATOMS: atom_id res chain seq x y z
N MET A 1 -80.22 56.28 0.69
CA MET A 1 -79.50 55.02 0.97
C MET A 1 -79.81 54.08 -0.19
N SER A 2 -79.06 54.17 -1.29
CA SER A 2 -77.85 53.37 -1.60
C SER A 2 -78.19 51.87 -1.73
N ASN A 3 -77.82 51.16 -2.79
CA ASN A 3 -77.14 51.52 -4.02
C ASN A 3 -77.45 50.41 -5.03
N SER A 4 -77.52 50.79 -6.30
CA SER A 4 -77.86 49.94 -7.43
C SER A 4 -76.66 49.19 -7.98
N SER A 5 -76.97 48.11 -8.70
CA SER A 5 -76.48 47.79 -10.06
C SER A 5 -75.55 46.58 -10.28
N MET A 6 -76.02 45.79 -11.25
CA MET A 6 -75.34 45.28 -12.44
C MET A 6 -74.76 43.86 -12.54
N LYS A 7 -75.32 43.21 -13.57
CA LYS A 7 -75.06 42.00 -14.35
C LYS A 7 -73.63 41.82 -14.93
N LEU A 8 -73.40 40.58 -15.40
CA LEU A 8 -72.63 40.11 -16.58
C LEU A 8 -71.20 39.54 -16.31
N PRO A 9 -70.55 38.78 -17.23
CA PRO A 9 -70.70 37.34 -17.47
C PRO A 9 -69.38 36.52 -17.36
N PHE A 10 -69.51 35.20 -17.49
CA PHE A 10 -68.45 34.20 -17.67
C PHE A 10 -67.53 34.55 -18.85
N VAL A 11 -66.23 34.70 -18.60
CA VAL A 11 -65.18 34.75 -19.64
C VAL A 11 -64.44 33.42 -19.63
N MET A 12 -64.59 32.68 -20.73
CA MET A 12 -63.85 31.45 -21.02
C MET A 12 -62.51 31.86 -21.63
N ALA A 13 -61.44 31.89 -20.83
CA ALA A 13 -60.09 32.09 -21.31
C ALA A 13 -59.51 30.73 -21.74
N LEU A 14 -59.30 30.57 -23.05
CA LEU A 14 -58.56 29.48 -23.66
C LEU A 14 -57.09 29.59 -23.22
N VAL A 15 -56.70 28.87 -22.17
CA VAL A 15 -55.28 28.70 -21.82
C VAL A 15 -54.71 27.67 -22.78
N CYS A 16 -54.01 28.15 -23.81
CA CYS A 16 -53.05 27.33 -24.55
C CYS A 16 -51.99 26.84 -23.57
N LEU A 17 -52.15 25.60 -23.12
CA LEU A 17 -51.13 24.86 -22.38
C LEU A 17 -49.99 24.56 -23.38
N THR A 18 -49.01 25.47 -23.50
CA THR A 18 -47.71 25.11 -24.05
C THR A 18 -47.05 24.19 -23.03
N MET A 19 -47.34 22.89 -23.13
CA MET A 19 -46.53 21.85 -22.50
C MET A 19 -45.12 22.00 -23.08
N SER A 20 -44.24 22.63 -22.30
CA SER A 20 -42.80 22.43 -22.43
C SER A 20 -42.57 20.94 -22.20
N VAL A 21 -42.48 20.16 -23.29
CA VAL A 21 -42.10 18.76 -23.20
C VAL A 21 -40.62 18.75 -22.83
N THR A 22 -40.34 18.71 -21.53
CA THR A 22 -39.03 18.31 -21.03
C THR A 22 -38.90 16.82 -21.35
N THR A 23 -38.28 16.49 -22.48
CA THR A 23 -37.89 15.12 -22.81
C THR A 23 -36.76 14.69 -21.87
N ILE A 24 -37.12 14.26 -20.67
CA ILE A 24 -36.24 13.50 -19.78
C ILE A 24 -36.63 12.04 -19.96
N PHE A 25 -35.87 11.29 -20.75
CA PHE A 25 -35.91 9.83 -20.72
C PHE A 25 -34.50 9.28 -20.91
N ALA A 26 -33.85 8.92 -19.81
CA ALA A 26 -33.01 7.72 -19.85
C ALA A 26 -33.99 6.55 -19.68
N GLN A 27 -34.30 5.85 -20.78
CA GLN A 27 -35.13 4.64 -20.68
C GLN A 27 -34.36 3.53 -19.98
N ASN A 28 -35.06 2.69 -19.22
CA ASN A 28 -34.46 1.49 -18.63
C ASN A 28 -34.61 0.30 -19.59
N PRO A 29 -33.64 -0.63 -19.62
CA PRO A 29 -32.43 -0.62 -18.81
C PRO A 29 -31.30 0.23 -19.43
N VAL A 30 -30.41 0.72 -18.58
CA VAL A 30 -29.09 1.22 -18.97
C VAL A 30 -28.12 0.05 -18.99
N VAL A 31 -27.31 -0.06 -20.05
CA VAL A 31 -26.27 -1.09 -20.17
C VAL A 31 -25.01 -0.45 -20.75
N LYS A 32 -23.84 -0.69 -20.16
CA LYS A 32 -22.54 -0.21 -20.64
C LYS A 32 -21.59 -1.37 -20.83
N ILE A 33 -21.13 -1.60 -22.06
CA ILE A 33 -20.27 -2.73 -22.41
C ILE A 33 -18.91 -2.26 -22.91
N ASP A 34 -17.86 -2.90 -22.39
CA ASP A 34 -16.49 -2.79 -22.86
C ASP A 34 -16.07 -4.11 -23.54
N PHE A 35 -15.57 -4.06 -24.77
CA PHE A 35 -15.12 -5.26 -25.49
C PHE A 35 -13.66 -5.59 -25.17
N ASP A 36 -13.43 -6.09 -23.97
CA ASP A 36 -12.12 -6.44 -23.43
C ASP A 36 -11.26 -7.35 -24.34
N GLN A 37 -9.97 -7.02 -24.44
CA GLN A 37 -8.97 -7.84 -25.11
C GLN A 37 -8.88 -9.25 -24.50
N SER A 38 -9.19 -10.25 -25.33
CA SER A 38 -9.10 -11.66 -24.95
C SER A 38 -7.69 -12.06 -24.49
N GLY A 39 -7.63 -12.87 -23.42
CA GLY A 39 -6.40 -13.41 -22.83
C GLY A 39 -5.68 -12.46 -21.86
N ARG A 40 -6.30 -11.35 -21.47
CA ARG A 40 -5.78 -10.40 -20.48
C ARG A 40 -6.61 -10.37 -19.20
N PRO A 41 -6.01 -10.07 -18.04
CA PRO A 41 -6.77 -9.89 -16.80
C PRO A 41 -7.72 -8.69 -16.91
N LYS A 42 -8.96 -8.84 -16.42
CA LYS A 42 -9.97 -7.76 -16.41
C LYS A 42 -9.44 -6.44 -15.85
N ALA A 43 -8.65 -6.48 -14.77
CA ALA A 43 -8.08 -5.29 -14.15
C ALA A 43 -7.10 -4.50 -15.04
N GLU A 44 -6.53 -5.14 -16.08
CA GLU A 44 -5.63 -4.51 -17.05
C GLU A 44 -6.42 -3.79 -18.15
N VAL A 45 -7.50 -4.42 -18.65
CA VAL A 45 -8.15 -4.06 -19.91
C VAL A 45 -9.54 -3.43 -19.76
N ASN A 46 -10.29 -3.72 -18.70
CA ASN A 46 -11.67 -3.24 -18.54
C ASN A 46 -11.73 -1.82 -17.97
N GLU A 47 -12.53 -0.98 -18.61
CA GLU A 47 -12.90 0.35 -18.12
C GLU A 47 -13.74 0.26 -16.84
N PRO A 48 -13.41 1.00 -15.77
CA PRO A 48 -14.28 1.10 -14.60
C PRO A 48 -15.72 1.47 -14.98
N ASP A 49 -16.70 0.91 -14.26
CA ASP A 49 -18.14 1.13 -14.49
C ASP A 49 -18.73 0.56 -15.80
N TYR A 50 -17.94 -0.18 -16.57
CA TYR A 50 -18.39 -0.95 -17.74
C TYR A 50 -18.35 -2.46 -17.45
N THR A 51 -19.28 -3.18 -18.07
CA THR A 51 -19.28 -4.65 -18.05
C THR A 51 -18.38 -5.19 -19.15
N ALA A 52 -17.31 -5.90 -18.75
CA ALA A 52 -16.44 -6.67 -19.64
C ALA A 52 -17.24 -7.68 -20.47
N TRP A 53 -17.12 -7.60 -21.80
CA TRP A 53 -17.56 -8.63 -22.73
C TRP A 53 -16.40 -9.12 -23.60
N VAL A 54 -15.73 -10.17 -23.12
CA VAL A 54 -14.63 -10.80 -23.86
C VAL A 54 -15.18 -11.63 -25.02
N ILE A 55 -14.82 -11.26 -26.25
CA ILE A 55 -15.19 -11.99 -27.45
C ILE A 55 -14.08 -12.99 -27.81
N GLY A 56 -14.34 -14.27 -27.56
CA GLY A 56 -13.50 -15.36 -28.03
C GLY A 56 -13.51 -15.50 -29.56
N SER A 57 -12.66 -16.37 -30.10
CA SER A 57 -12.70 -16.66 -31.54
C SER A 57 -13.97 -17.43 -31.90
N GLY A 58 -14.75 -16.90 -32.84
CA GLY A 58 -15.99 -17.51 -33.33
C GLY A 58 -16.76 -16.55 -34.24
N ASN A 59 -17.85 -17.01 -34.86
CA ASN A 59 -18.66 -16.14 -35.72
C ASN A 59 -19.72 -15.33 -34.97
N THR A 60 -20.08 -15.76 -33.75
CA THR A 60 -21.14 -15.14 -32.96
C THR A 60 -20.78 -15.19 -31.47
N SER A 61 -21.18 -14.17 -30.73
CA SER A 61 -21.15 -14.14 -29.26
C SER A 61 -22.43 -13.48 -28.75
N THR A 62 -22.92 -13.93 -27.59
CA THR A 62 -24.15 -13.41 -26.98
C THR A 62 -23.89 -13.05 -25.53
N TYR A 63 -24.49 -11.95 -25.07
CA TYR A 63 -24.43 -11.48 -23.69
C TYR A 63 -25.78 -10.89 -23.29
N THR A 64 -26.21 -11.12 -22.04
CA THR A 64 -27.50 -10.66 -21.53
C THR A 64 -27.31 -9.91 -20.24
N GLU A 65 -27.85 -8.70 -20.16
CA GLU A 65 -27.82 -7.85 -18.99
C GLU A 65 -29.15 -7.09 -18.83
N ASN A 66 -29.66 -7.03 -17.61
CA ASN A 66 -30.91 -6.34 -17.28
C ASN A 66 -32.11 -6.72 -18.16
N GLY A 67 -32.19 -8.00 -18.59
CA GLY A 67 -33.27 -8.52 -19.43
C GLY A 67 -33.14 -8.21 -20.93
N VAL A 68 -32.09 -7.51 -21.34
CA VAL A 68 -31.77 -7.23 -22.75
C VAL A 68 -30.64 -8.14 -23.18
N THR A 69 -30.79 -8.78 -24.35
CA THR A 69 -29.79 -9.68 -24.93
C THR A 69 -29.15 -9.03 -26.14
N PHE A 70 -27.83 -8.95 -26.11
CA PHE A 70 -26.96 -8.46 -27.17
C PHE A 70 -26.32 -9.65 -27.85
N THR A 71 -26.36 -9.70 -29.19
CA THR A 71 -25.66 -10.72 -29.97
C THR A 71 -24.83 -10.04 -31.03
N VAL A 72 -23.52 -10.27 -31.01
CA VAL A 72 -22.60 -9.82 -32.07
C VAL A 72 -22.33 -10.97 -33.04
N THR A 73 -22.44 -10.71 -34.35
CA THR A 73 -22.22 -11.71 -35.40
C THR A 73 -21.34 -11.16 -36.52
N ARG A 74 -20.42 -11.96 -37.03
CA ARG A 74 -19.70 -11.67 -38.28
C ARG A 74 -20.67 -11.81 -39.46
N ALA A 75 -21.07 -10.70 -40.07
CA ALA A 75 -22.16 -10.67 -41.06
C ALA A 75 -21.68 -10.73 -42.53
N GLY A 76 -20.41 -10.40 -42.80
CA GLY A 76 -19.84 -10.33 -44.16
C GLY A 76 -19.14 -11.61 -44.65
N ASP A 77 -18.66 -11.61 -45.90
CA ASP A 77 -17.89 -12.71 -46.51
C ASP A 77 -16.37 -12.60 -46.24
N LYS A 78 -15.92 -11.49 -45.63
CA LYS A 78 -14.52 -11.23 -45.28
C LYS A 78 -14.21 -11.61 -43.84
N GLY A 79 -12.97 -12.08 -43.64
CA GLY A 79 -12.50 -12.65 -42.38
C GLY A 79 -13.12 -14.01 -42.05
N ASP A 80 -12.56 -14.67 -41.03
CA ASP A 80 -12.90 -16.05 -40.68
C ASP A 80 -13.61 -16.15 -39.32
N ALA A 81 -13.44 -15.15 -38.45
CA ALA A 81 -14.01 -15.10 -37.12
C ALA A 81 -14.05 -13.66 -36.57
N LEU A 82 -14.86 -13.44 -35.55
CA LEU A 82 -14.71 -12.35 -34.59
C LEU A 82 -13.49 -12.61 -33.68
N GLY A 83 -12.96 -11.53 -33.12
CA GLY A 83 -11.97 -11.55 -32.06
C GLY A 83 -11.68 -10.14 -31.57
N THR A 84 -10.61 -9.96 -30.81
CA THR A 84 -10.25 -8.64 -30.26
C THR A 84 -8.87 -8.17 -30.71
N ASN A 85 -8.61 -6.87 -30.67
CA ASN A 85 -7.28 -6.28 -30.83
C ASN A 85 -7.09 -5.15 -29.81
N TRP A 86 -5.84 -4.74 -29.57
CA TRP A 86 -5.54 -3.73 -28.55
C TRP A 86 -4.28 -2.91 -28.81
N TYR A 87 -4.23 -1.71 -28.23
CA TYR A 87 -3.08 -0.83 -28.14
C TYR A 87 -2.57 -0.79 -26.70
N LYS A 88 -1.57 -1.63 -26.42
CA LYS A 88 -0.99 -1.82 -25.07
C LYS A 88 -0.65 -0.52 -24.34
N ALA A 89 0.02 0.43 -25.02
CA ALA A 89 0.42 1.67 -24.35
C ALA A 89 -0.79 2.54 -23.99
N GLY A 90 -1.89 2.47 -24.73
CA GLY A 90 -3.11 3.24 -24.46
C GLY A 90 -3.89 2.77 -23.23
N ILE A 91 -3.88 1.47 -22.91
CA ILE A 91 -4.54 0.93 -21.71
C ILE A 91 -3.68 1.00 -20.43
N GLN A 92 -2.37 1.26 -20.59
CA GLN A 92 -1.41 1.35 -19.50
C GLN A 92 -1.17 2.80 -19.06
N ALA A 93 -0.40 2.97 -17.98
CA ALA A 93 0.04 4.29 -17.53
C ALA A 93 0.81 5.00 -18.66
N PRO A 94 0.62 6.32 -18.84
CA PRO A 94 -0.21 7.22 -18.03
C PRO A 94 -1.67 7.34 -18.51
N TYR A 95 -2.07 6.67 -19.57
CA TYR A 95 -3.31 6.95 -20.29
C TYR A 95 -4.52 6.25 -19.70
N TYR A 96 -4.42 4.93 -19.47
CA TYR A 96 -5.53 4.11 -18.96
C TYR A 96 -6.85 4.26 -19.74
N ALA A 97 -6.78 4.48 -21.06
CA ALA A 97 -7.95 4.62 -21.94
C ALA A 97 -8.48 3.26 -22.36
N ARG A 98 -8.90 2.47 -21.37
CA ARG A 98 -9.24 1.06 -21.48
C ARG A 98 -10.36 0.83 -22.49
N LEU A 99 -11.50 1.50 -22.30
CA LEU A 99 -12.67 1.40 -23.17
C LEU A 99 -12.41 1.57 -24.67
N VAL A 100 -11.38 2.35 -25.05
CA VAL A 100 -11.15 2.72 -26.45
C VAL A 100 -9.82 2.21 -26.99
N CYS A 101 -8.97 1.60 -26.18
CA CYS A 101 -7.68 1.07 -26.62
C CYS A 101 -7.67 -0.45 -26.78
N ASP A 102 -8.81 -1.11 -26.64
CA ASP A 102 -9.07 -2.45 -27.14
C ASP A 102 -10.48 -2.54 -27.75
N GLY A 103 -10.87 -3.72 -28.23
CA GLY A 103 -12.21 -3.88 -28.79
C GLY A 103 -12.40 -5.06 -29.72
N LEU A 104 -13.65 -5.23 -30.12
CA LEU A 104 -14.13 -6.25 -31.05
C LEU A 104 -13.76 -5.89 -32.50
N THR A 105 -13.28 -6.88 -33.25
CA THR A 105 -12.95 -6.75 -34.67
C THR A 105 -13.14 -8.09 -35.41
N VAL A 106 -13.06 -8.06 -36.74
CA VAL A 106 -13.00 -9.26 -37.56
C VAL A 106 -11.54 -9.68 -37.76
N LYS A 107 -11.27 -10.98 -37.63
CA LYS A 107 -9.95 -11.61 -37.82
C LYS A 107 -9.96 -12.48 -39.08
N GLY A 108 -8.77 -12.82 -39.57
CA GLY A 108 -8.57 -13.66 -40.76
C GLY A 108 -7.83 -12.94 -41.88
N ALA A 109 -7.33 -13.70 -42.85
CA ALA A 109 -6.45 -13.16 -43.91
C ALA A 109 -7.14 -12.12 -44.80
N THR A 110 -8.46 -12.19 -44.94
CA THR A 110 -9.26 -11.29 -45.77
C THR A 110 -9.98 -10.20 -44.97
N ALA A 111 -9.81 -10.12 -43.65
CA ALA A 111 -10.57 -9.22 -42.78
C ALA A 111 -10.42 -7.74 -43.16
N ASN A 112 -9.23 -7.32 -43.60
CA ASN A 112 -8.94 -5.96 -44.04
C ASN A 112 -9.45 -5.62 -45.44
N LEU A 113 -10.34 -6.44 -46.02
CA LEU A 113 -10.95 -6.23 -47.33
C LEU A 113 -12.44 -5.83 -47.27
N GLY A 114 -13.02 -5.69 -46.07
CA GLY A 114 -14.43 -5.32 -45.89
C GLY A 114 -15.09 -6.02 -44.71
N ALA A 115 -14.59 -5.78 -43.50
CA ALA A 115 -15.19 -6.34 -42.28
C ALA A 115 -16.63 -5.85 -42.08
N GLN A 116 -17.48 -6.74 -41.55
CA GLN A 116 -18.85 -6.40 -41.16
C GLN A 116 -19.23 -7.12 -39.87
N ILE A 117 -19.83 -6.37 -38.95
CA ILE A 117 -20.29 -6.86 -37.64
C ILE A 117 -21.75 -6.44 -37.48
N GLU A 118 -22.61 -7.41 -37.18
CA GLU A 118 -23.99 -7.18 -36.79
C GLU A 118 -24.08 -7.18 -35.26
N LEU A 119 -24.72 -6.17 -34.67
CA LEU A 119 -25.16 -6.16 -33.28
C LEU A 119 -26.68 -6.26 -33.25
N LYS A 120 -27.18 -7.36 -32.72
CA LYS A 120 -28.60 -7.61 -32.53
C LYS A 120 -28.99 -7.40 -31.07
N ILE A 121 -30.02 -6.60 -30.84
CA ILE A 121 -30.53 -6.27 -29.50
C ILE A 121 -31.96 -6.82 -29.37
N SER A 122 -32.15 -7.75 -28.44
CA SER A 122 -33.42 -8.42 -28.16
C SER A 122 -33.90 -8.07 -26.75
N GLY A 123 -35.21 -7.96 -26.55
CA GLY A 123 -35.82 -7.74 -25.23
C GLY A 123 -36.00 -6.27 -24.81
N LEU A 124 -35.81 -5.33 -25.73
CA LEU A 124 -36.15 -3.93 -25.48
C LEU A 124 -37.67 -3.74 -25.35
N ALA A 125 -38.08 -2.84 -24.46
CA ALA A 125 -39.46 -2.41 -24.34
C ALA A 125 -39.87 -1.59 -25.58
N THR A 126 -41.18 -1.42 -25.80
CA THR A 126 -41.65 -0.51 -26.84
C THR A 126 -41.33 0.94 -26.47
N GLY A 127 -40.61 1.66 -27.34
CA GLY A 127 -40.26 3.07 -27.12
C GLY A 127 -39.00 3.53 -27.84
N GLU A 128 -38.67 4.82 -27.67
CA GLU A 128 -37.42 5.41 -28.17
C GLU A 128 -36.22 4.99 -27.31
N HIS A 129 -35.25 4.32 -27.92
CA HIS A 129 -34.00 3.95 -27.28
C HIS A 129 -32.81 4.66 -27.94
N THR A 130 -31.72 4.75 -27.18
CA THR A 130 -30.46 5.31 -27.67
C THR A 130 -29.31 4.31 -27.54
N LEU A 131 -28.36 4.35 -28.48
CA LEU A 131 -27.14 3.55 -28.41
C LEU A 131 -25.95 4.43 -28.80
N LEU A 132 -25.04 4.62 -27.85
CA LEU A 132 -23.74 5.24 -28.07
C LEU A 132 -22.71 4.15 -28.36
N THR A 133 -21.95 4.25 -29.44
CA THR A 133 -20.90 3.27 -29.81
C THR A 133 -19.56 3.96 -30.02
N PHE A 134 -18.46 3.29 -29.68
CA PHE A 134 -17.10 3.84 -29.76
C PHE A 134 -16.25 3.15 -30.84
N PHE A 135 -15.47 3.95 -31.59
CA PHE A 135 -14.65 3.52 -32.71
C PHE A 135 -13.26 4.18 -32.69
N ASN A 136 -12.26 3.42 -32.27
CA ASN A 136 -10.86 3.79 -32.23
C ASN A 136 -10.01 2.63 -32.72
N ALA A 137 -9.38 2.81 -33.87
CA ALA A 137 -8.45 1.83 -34.43
C ALA A 137 -7.18 1.76 -33.56
N VAL A 138 -6.77 0.54 -33.23
CA VAL A 138 -5.64 0.28 -32.31
C VAL A 138 -4.34 -0.05 -33.05
N ASP A 139 -4.43 -0.40 -34.34
CA ASP A 139 -3.28 -0.64 -35.20
C ASP A 139 -2.46 0.63 -35.41
N SER A 140 -1.18 0.48 -35.73
CA SER A 140 -0.29 1.63 -35.92
C SER A 140 -0.79 2.53 -37.05
N PRO A 141 -0.87 3.86 -36.86
CA PRO A 141 -1.16 4.77 -37.97
C PRO A 141 -0.02 4.83 -38.98
N THR A 142 1.19 4.41 -38.61
CA THR A 142 2.33 4.38 -39.53
C THR A 142 2.15 3.28 -40.56
N GLY A 143 1.90 3.67 -41.82
CA GLY A 143 1.74 2.75 -42.95
C GLY A 143 0.33 2.17 -43.10
N ASN A 144 -0.62 2.55 -42.24
CA ASN A 144 -2.01 2.13 -42.34
C ASN A 144 -2.93 3.33 -42.53
N ASN A 145 -3.93 3.18 -43.40
CA ASN A 145 -5.08 4.07 -43.50
C ASN A 145 -6.36 3.23 -43.34
N PHE A 146 -7.32 3.79 -42.60
CA PHE A 146 -8.49 3.06 -42.12
C PHE A 146 -9.72 3.54 -42.87
N SER A 147 -10.50 2.60 -43.41
CA SER A 147 -11.76 2.92 -44.08
C SER A 147 -12.74 3.56 -43.11
N SER A 148 -13.66 4.35 -43.65
CA SER A 148 -14.87 4.76 -42.94
C SER A 148 -15.78 3.56 -42.65
N ILE A 149 -16.78 3.80 -41.79
CA ILE A 149 -17.75 2.81 -41.33
C ILE A 149 -19.15 3.32 -41.67
N ASP A 150 -19.92 2.47 -42.32
CA ASP A 150 -21.34 2.66 -42.54
C ASP A 150 -22.14 1.92 -41.47
N ILE A 151 -23.17 2.59 -40.94
CA ILE A 151 -24.01 2.05 -39.87
C ILE A 151 -25.46 2.05 -40.32
N SER A 152 -26.07 0.86 -40.34
CA SER A 152 -27.49 0.68 -40.67
C SER A 152 -28.27 0.16 -39.46
N ILE A 153 -29.51 0.63 -39.29
CA ILE A 153 -30.47 0.14 -38.30
C ILE A 153 -31.67 -0.46 -39.01
N ASN A 154 -31.95 -1.74 -38.73
CA ASN A 154 -32.99 -2.53 -39.38
C ASN A 154 -32.93 -2.43 -40.92
N GLY A 155 -31.70 -2.48 -41.45
CA GLY A 155 -31.42 -2.40 -42.89
C GLY A 155 -31.40 -0.99 -43.50
N ASN A 156 -31.69 0.06 -42.72
CA ASN A 156 -31.65 1.45 -43.22
C ASN A 156 -30.34 2.12 -42.81
N LEU A 157 -29.60 2.68 -43.77
CA LEU A 157 -28.38 3.44 -43.50
C LEU A 157 -28.71 4.71 -42.70
N VAL A 158 -28.09 4.86 -41.53
CA VAL A 158 -28.32 5.99 -40.61
C VAL A 158 -27.07 6.83 -40.38
N VAL A 159 -25.88 6.24 -40.51
CA VAL A 159 -24.60 6.94 -40.51
C VAL A 159 -23.84 6.48 -41.75
N ASP A 160 -23.45 7.45 -42.57
CA ASP A 160 -22.70 7.27 -43.81
C ASP A 160 -21.29 7.80 -43.59
N ASN A 161 -20.28 7.00 -43.90
CA ASN A 161 -18.87 7.36 -43.91
C ASN A 161 -18.29 7.84 -42.55
N LEU A 162 -18.55 7.13 -41.45
CA LEU A 162 -17.94 7.45 -40.15
C LEU A 162 -16.43 7.13 -40.14
N ILE A 163 -15.58 8.14 -40.00
CA ILE A 163 -14.12 7.95 -39.89
C ILE A 163 -13.74 7.66 -38.43
N PRO A 164 -13.18 6.48 -38.09
CA PRO A 164 -12.75 6.17 -36.73
C PRO A 164 -11.55 7.03 -36.30
N SER A 165 -11.38 7.23 -35.00
CA SER A 165 -10.11 7.74 -34.48
C SER A 165 -9.04 6.65 -34.57
N VAL A 166 -7.76 7.02 -34.42
CA VAL A 166 -6.65 6.05 -34.43
C VAL A 166 -5.77 6.29 -33.21
N ARG A 167 -5.65 5.26 -32.36
CA ARG A 167 -4.87 5.27 -31.11
C ARG A 167 -5.15 6.50 -30.22
N ALA A 168 -6.40 6.93 -30.17
CA ALA A 168 -6.84 7.91 -29.19
C ALA A 168 -6.53 7.38 -27.77
N THR A 169 -5.87 8.19 -26.95
CA THR A 169 -5.42 7.80 -25.60
C THR A 169 -6.32 8.33 -24.49
N LYS A 170 -7.54 8.74 -24.85
CA LYS A 170 -8.62 9.14 -23.95
C LYS A 170 -9.95 8.78 -24.60
N THR A 171 -10.90 8.31 -23.82
CA THR A 171 -12.25 7.97 -24.32
C THR A 171 -12.93 9.16 -25.02
N ALA A 172 -12.77 10.37 -24.48
CA ALA A 172 -13.36 11.58 -25.06
C ALA A 172 -12.77 11.96 -26.43
N ASP A 173 -11.57 11.49 -26.76
CA ASP A 173 -10.90 11.75 -28.04
C ASP A 173 -11.26 10.67 -29.09
N ALA A 174 -11.93 9.60 -28.68
CA ALA A 174 -12.34 8.53 -29.58
C ALA A 174 -13.53 8.94 -30.44
N LYS A 175 -13.62 8.41 -31.66
CA LYS A 175 -14.81 8.62 -32.48
C LYS A 175 -15.97 7.82 -31.90
N SER A 176 -17.18 8.36 -32.00
CA SER A 176 -18.40 7.69 -31.60
C SER A 176 -19.57 7.96 -32.55
N THR A 177 -20.67 7.23 -32.34
CA THR A 177 -21.99 7.60 -32.88
C THR A 177 -23.07 7.48 -31.82
N TYR A 178 -23.98 8.44 -31.78
CA TYR A 178 -25.16 8.42 -30.92
C TYR A 178 -26.41 8.13 -31.76
N LEU A 179 -26.86 6.88 -31.71
CA LEU A 179 -27.95 6.37 -32.52
C LEU A 179 -29.26 6.45 -31.74
N LYS A 180 -30.34 6.86 -32.41
CA LYS A 180 -31.72 6.82 -31.87
C LYS A 180 -32.57 5.89 -32.71
N PHE A 181 -33.35 5.04 -32.07
CA PHE A 181 -34.25 4.12 -32.77
C PHE A 181 -35.48 3.81 -31.94
N GLN A 182 -36.56 3.41 -32.63
CA GLN A 182 -37.78 2.93 -31.99
C GLN A 182 -37.71 1.41 -31.88
N ALA A 183 -37.86 0.88 -30.67
CA ALA A 183 -38.02 -0.55 -30.45
C ALA A 183 -39.51 -0.91 -30.35
N THR A 184 -39.83 -2.13 -30.74
CA THR A 184 -41.14 -2.76 -30.50
C THR A 184 -40.89 -3.99 -29.65
N ALA A 185 -41.67 -4.15 -28.58
CA ALA A 185 -41.52 -5.29 -27.69
C ALA A 185 -41.57 -6.63 -28.46
N ASN A 186 -40.64 -7.54 -28.13
CA ASN A 186 -40.44 -8.85 -28.78
C ASN A 186 -39.96 -8.80 -30.25
N THR A 187 -39.48 -7.65 -30.72
CA THR A 187 -38.83 -7.52 -32.02
C THR A 187 -37.36 -7.14 -31.82
N ASP A 188 -36.47 -7.82 -32.52
CA ASP A 188 -35.03 -7.52 -32.49
C ASP A 188 -34.75 -6.19 -33.19
N VAL A 189 -33.89 -5.37 -32.60
CA VAL A 189 -33.25 -4.24 -33.29
C VAL A 189 -31.91 -4.74 -33.83
N VAL A 190 -31.70 -4.60 -35.13
CA VAL A 190 -30.49 -5.09 -35.81
C VAL A 190 -29.67 -3.91 -36.30
N LEU A 191 -28.45 -3.78 -35.78
CA LEU A 191 -27.47 -2.81 -36.25
C LEU A 191 -26.40 -3.52 -37.08
N LEU A 192 -26.09 -3.00 -38.26
CA LEU A 192 -24.99 -3.48 -39.09
C LEU A 192 -23.92 -2.39 -39.17
N PHE A 193 -22.71 -2.71 -38.75
CA PHE A 193 -21.51 -1.89 -38.91
C PHE A 193 -20.67 -2.50 -40.04
N ALA A 194 -20.42 -1.74 -41.11
CA ALA A 194 -19.70 -2.21 -42.29
C ALA A 194 -18.53 -1.28 -42.63
N ALA A 195 -17.35 -1.84 -42.84
CA ALA A 195 -16.22 -1.10 -43.38
C ALA A 195 -16.46 -0.73 -44.85
N GLU A 196 -16.18 0.52 -45.21
CA GLU A 196 -16.28 0.96 -46.59
C GLU A 196 -15.25 0.25 -47.48
N THR A 197 -15.72 -0.29 -48.61
CA THR A 197 -14.88 -1.11 -49.50
C THR A 197 -14.49 -0.38 -50.78
N SER A 198 -15.14 0.74 -51.07
CA SER A 198 -14.98 1.51 -52.29
C SER A 198 -13.70 2.38 -52.33
N GLY A 199 -13.14 2.70 -51.16
CA GLY A 199 -11.96 3.56 -51.02
C GLY A 199 -10.60 2.88 -51.23
N THR A 200 -9.54 3.67 -51.09
CA THR A 200 -8.13 3.26 -51.30
C THR A 200 -7.42 2.82 -50.02
N GLU A 201 -8.16 2.74 -48.92
CA GLU A 201 -7.65 2.36 -47.61
C GLU A 201 -7.20 0.89 -47.59
N ASN A 202 -6.07 0.63 -46.94
CA ASN A 202 -5.48 -0.69 -46.83
C ASN A 202 -6.01 -1.48 -45.63
N ILE A 203 -6.62 -0.80 -44.66
CA ILE A 203 -7.36 -1.42 -43.55
C ILE A 203 -8.85 -1.14 -43.75
N LYS A 204 -9.54 -2.05 -44.46
CA LYS A 204 -11.01 -2.06 -44.58
C LYS A 204 -11.63 -2.91 -43.47
N ASN A 205 -11.31 -2.52 -42.25
CA ASN A 205 -11.71 -3.17 -41.01
C ASN A 205 -11.82 -2.09 -39.93
N PHE A 206 -12.53 -2.38 -38.85
CA PHE A 206 -12.73 -1.45 -37.76
C PHE A 206 -12.67 -2.17 -36.42
N ILE A 207 -12.54 -1.37 -35.37
CA ILE A 207 -12.67 -1.81 -33.98
C ILE A 207 -13.96 -1.18 -33.43
N LEU A 208 -14.88 -2.01 -32.95
CA LEU A 208 -15.97 -1.58 -32.09
C LEU A 208 -15.49 -1.77 -30.66
N ASN A 209 -15.15 -0.67 -29.97
CA ASN A 209 -14.48 -0.75 -28.67
C ASN A 209 -15.46 -1.03 -27.53
N GLY A 210 -16.64 -0.43 -27.57
CA GLY A 210 -17.69 -0.62 -26.57
C GLY A 210 -18.96 0.10 -26.97
N PHE A 211 -19.99 0.00 -26.12
CA PHE A 211 -21.25 0.74 -26.31
C PHE A 211 -21.98 1.04 -25.01
N GLU A 212 -22.85 2.05 -25.05
CA GLU A 212 -23.81 2.36 -23.99
C GLU A 212 -25.24 2.41 -24.54
N LEU A 213 -26.15 1.65 -23.94
CA LEU A 213 -27.59 1.66 -24.22
C LEU A 213 -28.30 2.59 -23.24
N ASN A 214 -29.16 3.47 -23.78
CA ASN A 214 -30.02 4.40 -23.05
C ASN A 214 -29.29 5.38 -22.12
N THR A 215 -28.08 5.78 -22.47
CA THR A 215 -27.32 6.82 -21.77
C THR A 215 -27.34 8.14 -22.54
N PRO A 216 -27.07 9.29 -21.89
CA PRO A 216 -26.96 10.58 -22.56
C PRO A 216 -25.81 10.63 -23.58
N ASN A 217 -25.84 11.59 -24.50
CA ASN A 217 -24.76 11.71 -25.49
C ASN A 217 -23.54 12.34 -24.85
N ILE A 218 -22.49 11.55 -24.59
CA ILE A 218 -21.27 12.04 -23.91
C ILE A 218 -20.58 13.20 -24.64
N PHE A 219 -20.81 13.41 -25.94
CA PHE A 219 -20.22 14.52 -26.72
C PHE A 219 -20.96 15.85 -26.50
N TYR A 220 -22.15 15.78 -25.91
CA TYR A 220 -22.92 16.92 -25.44
C TYR A 220 -22.81 17.11 -23.92
N GLN A 221 -22.08 16.21 -23.24
CA GLN A 221 -21.77 16.32 -21.82
C GLN A 221 -20.40 16.97 -21.61
N SER A 222 -20.22 17.47 -20.39
CA SER A 222 -18.91 17.82 -19.87
C SER A 222 -18.04 16.56 -19.72
N VAL A 223 -16.74 16.68 -20.01
CA VAL A 223 -15.77 15.57 -19.98
C VAL A 223 -14.44 15.98 -19.34
N ASN A 224 -13.52 15.03 -19.17
CA ASN A 224 -12.17 15.26 -18.61
C ASN A 224 -12.16 16.01 -17.26
N PRO A 225 -12.80 15.45 -16.22
CA PRO A 225 -12.78 16.08 -14.90
C PRO A 225 -11.37 16.15 -14.32
N SER A 226 -11.09 17.24 -13.62
CA SER A 226 -9.97 17.41 -12.70
C SER A 226 -10.55 17.88 -11.37
N PRO A 227 -10.36 17.16 -10.23
CA PRO A 227 -9.65 15.89 -10.11
C PRO A 227 -10.24 14.78 -10.99
N LYS A 228 -9.42 13.79 -11.33
CA LYS A 228 -9.88 12.65 -12.13
C LYS A 228 -11.02 11.95 -11.38
N HIS A 229 -12.02 11.46 -12.11
CA HIS A 229 -13.04 10.61 -11.53
C HIS A 229 -12.41 9.40 -10.83
N ASN A 230 -12.86 9.10 -9.61
CA ASN A 230 -12.35 8.04 -8.74
C ASN A 230 -10.94 8.28 -8.18
N ASP A 231 -10.42 9.51 -8.24
CA ASP A 231 -9.20 9.88 -7.51
C ASP A 231 -9.51 9.97 -6.01
N GLU A 232 -8.95 9.05 -5.23
CA GLU A 232 -9.15 8.98 -3.77
C GLU A 232 -8.04 9.66 -2.96
N HIS A 233 -7.07 10.28 -3.65
CA HIS A 233 -5.86 10.84 -3.06
C HIS A 233 -5.66 12.30 -3.49
N VAL A 234 -6.75 13.07 -3.54
CA VAL A 234 -6.71 14.46 -4.00
C VAL A 234 -6.09 15.36 -2.94
N GLU A 235 -4.84 15.76 -3.15
CA GLU A 235 -4.22 16.79 -2.33
C GLU A 235 -4.99 18.12 -2.44
N LEU A 236 -5.32 18.69 -1.27
CA LEU A 236 -6.00 19.96 -1.12
C LEU A 236 -5.00 21.11 -1.05
N GLY A 237 -5.34 22.24 -1.68
CA GLY A 237 -4.66 23.51 -1.43
C GLY A 237 -5.25 24.22 -0.20
N SER A 238 -4.65 25.34 0.19
CA SER A 238 -5.13 26.19 1.30
C SER A 238 -6.57 26.69 1.12
N ASN A 239 -7.08 26.71 -0.10
CA ASN A 239 -8.45 27.11 -0.44
C ASN A 239 -9.33 25.91 -0.86
N GLY A 240 -8.99 24.67 -0.49
CA GLY A 240 -9.71 23.47 -0.96
C GLY A 240 -9.27 23.03 -2.35
N LYS A 241 -10.19 22.74 -3.26
CA LYS A 241 -9.88 22.20 -4.59
C LYS A 241 -10.60 22.92 -5.73
N LEU A 242 -9.84 23.31 -6.75
CA LEU A 242 -10.38 23.78 -8.03
C LEU A 242 -10.81 22.58 -8.87
N LEU A 243 -12.11 22.45 -9.08
CA LEU A 243 -12.69 21.47 -10.00
C LEU A 243 -12.66 22.05 -11.40
N GLN A 244 -12.28 21.26 -12.41
CA GLN A 244 -12.19 21.70 -13.81
C GLN A 244 -12.73 20.61 -14.73
N TRP A 245 -13.28 21.01 -15.88
CA TRP A 245 -13.76 20.10 -16.90
C TRP A 245 -13.46 20.65 -18.30
N THR A 246 -13.66 19.82 -19.31
CA THR A 246 -13.76 20.22 -20.71
C THR A 246 -15.24 20.36 -21.08
N SER A 247 -15.60 21.54 -21.59
CA SER A 247 -16.96 21.85 -22.04
C SER A 247 -17.33 21.09 -23.31
N ALA A 248 -18.60 20.69 -23.43
CA ALA A 248 -19.16 20.22 -24.70
C ALA A 248 -19.08 21.33 -25.78
N THR A 249 -18.77 20.95 -27.03
CA THR A 249 -18.56 21.92 -28.11
C THR A 249 -19.80 22.79 -28.38
N ASN A 250 -20.99 22.19 -28.28
CA ASN A 250 -22.29 22.82 -28.52
C ASN A 250 -22.89 23.50 -27.27
N ALA A 251 -22.20 23.50 -26.13
CA ALA A 251 -22.65 24.19 -24.93
C ALA A 251 -22.68 25.71 -25.08
N VAL A 252 -23.55 26.34 -24.30
CA VAL A 252 -23.72 27.80 -24.13
C VAL A 252 -23.37 28.21 -22.70
N SER A 253 -23.67 27.38 -21.71
CA SER A 253 -23.30 27.57 -20.30
C SER A 253 -23.33 26.24 -19.53
N HIS A 254 -22.94 26.25 -18.26
CA HIS A 254 -22.74 25.07 -17.42
C HIS A 254 -23.50 25.17 -16.11
N ASN A 255 -24.34 24.20 -15.75
CA ASN A 255 -24.94 24.11 -14.42
C ASN A 255 -24.11 23.17 -13.54
N ILE A 256 -23.61 23.68 -12.42
CA ILE A 256 -22.72 22.92 -11.53
C ILE A 256 -23.49 22.33 -10.37
N TYR A 257 -23.26 21.06 -10.08
CA TYR A 257 -23.83 20.33 -8.95
C TYR A 257 -22.72 19.71 -8.11
N PHE A 258 -22.78 19.86 -6.80
CA PHE A 258 -21.74 19.38 -5.87
C PHE A 258 -22.35 19.00 -4.50
N GLY A 259 -21.97 17.84 -3.98
CA GLY A 259 -22.40 17.34 -2.67
C GLY A 259 -21.66 16.08 -2.23
N THR A 260 -22.05 15.49 -1.11
CA THR A 260 -21.46 14.24 -0.56
C THR A 260 -22.35 13.01 -0.79
N ASN A 261 -23.58 13.19 -1.27
CA ASN A 261 -24.49 12.09 -1.58
C ASN A 261 -24.64 11.92 -3.10
N PRO A 262 -24.23 10.77 -3.67
CA PRO A 262 -24.27 10.55 -5.11
C PRO A 262 -25.70 10.59 -5.68
N ALA A 263 -26.69 10.06 -4.95
CA ALA A 263 -28.08 10.05 -5.41
C ALA A 263 -28.72 11.45 -5.36
N ALA A 264 -28.34 12.27 -4.37
CA ALA A 264 -28.77 13.66 -4.30
C ALA A 264 -28.19 14.46 -5.47
N VAL A 265 -26.89 14.30 -5.75
CA VAL A 265 -26.26 14.92 -6.93
C VAL A 265 -26.91 14.41 -8.21
N GLU A 266 -27.18 13.11 -8.34
CA GLU A 266 -27.83 12.51 -9.52
C GLU A 266 -29.21 13.09 -9.79
N THR A 267 -30.03 13.30 -8.78
CA THR A 267 -31.39 13.79 -8.97
C THR A 267 -31.51 15.31 -8.91
N ALA A 268 -30.40 16.01 -8.62
CA ALA A 268 -30.38 17.46 -8.45
C ALA A 268 -30.84 18.21 -9.70
N THR A 269 -31.61 19.27 -9.45
CA THR A 269 -32.07 20.26 -10.43
C THR A 269 -31.58 21.65 -10.01
N THR A 270 -31.81 22.69 -10.81
CA THR A 270 -31.43 24.07 -10.45
C THR A 270 -32.14 24.61 -9.18
N ALA A 271 -33.13 23.89 -8.64
CA ALA A 271 -33.78 24.19 -7.36
C ALA A 271 -33.17 23.43 -6.17
N SER A 272 -32.26 22.49 -6.41
CA SER A 272 -31.69 21.62 -5.37
C SER A 272 -30.52 22.29 -4.63
N PRO A 273 -30.27 21.95 -3.34
CA PRO A 273 -29.13 22.47 -2.57
C PRO A 273 -27.75 22.16 -3.20
N GLU A 274 -27.68 21.10 -3.99
CA GLU A 274 -26.47 20.68 -4.70
C GLU A 274 -26.12 21.66 -5.83
N PHE A 275 -27.06 22.44 -6.35
CA PHE A 275 -26.81 23.40 -7.42
C PHE A 275 -25.93 24.56 -6.94
N LYS A 276 -24.78 24.76 -7.57
CA LYS A 276 -23.77 25.78 -7.22
C LYS A 276 -23.72 26.95 -8.20
N GLY A 277 -24.73 27.06 -9.06
CA GLY A 277 -24.87 28.16 -10.02
C GLY A 277 -24.52 27.76 -11.45
N ASN A 278 -24.88 28.66 -12.37
CA ASN A 278 -24.56 28.55 -13.79
C ASN A 278 -23.25 29.29 -14.11
N GLN A 279 -22.38 28.70 -14.92
CA GLN A 279 -21.15 29.30 -15.43
C GLN A 279 -21.25 29.57 -16.93
N ILE A 280 -20.74 30.70 -17.39
CA ILE A 280 -20.65 31.00 -18.83
C ILE A 280 -19.79 29.96 -19.54
N LYS A 281 -20.01 29.73 -20.85
CA LYS A 281 -19.28 28.73 -21.66
C LYS A 281 -17.77 28.69 -21.41
N THR A 282 -17.13 29.85 -21.33
CA THR A 282 -15.67 29.99 -21.19
C THR A 282 -15.14 29.70 -19.80
N ASN A 283 -16.01 29.59 -18.78
CA ASN A 283 -15.61 29.26 -17.42
C ASN A 283 -15.87 27.79 -17.11
N THR A 284 -14.85 26.95 -17.29
CA THR A 284 -14.92 25.49 -17.08
C THR A 284 -14.29 25.05 -15.76
N GLN A 285 -14.51 25.84 -14.70
CA GLN A 285 -13.96 25.59 -13.37
C GLN A 285 -14.91 26.00 -12.24
N TYR A 286 -14.77 25.36 -11.09
CA TYR A 286 -15.53 25.61 -9.86
C TYR A 286 -14.65 25.39 -8.62
N GLN A 287 -14.57 26.37 -7.72
CA GLN A 287 -13.80 26.24 -6.48
C GLN A 287 -14.64 25.56 -5.39
N ALA A 288 -14.25 24.35 -4.99
CA ALA A 288 -14.82 23.64 -3.86
C ALA A 288 -14.02 23.92 -2.57
N ASN A 289 -14.70 24.42 -1.54
CA ASN A 289 -14.12 24.79 -0.25
C ASN A 289 -14.71 23.93 0.88
N GLY A 290 -14.08 23.93 2.05
CA GLY A 290 -14.59 23.21 3.23
C GLY A 290 -14.62 21.68 3.05
N LEU A 291 -13.60 21.16 2.36
CA LEU A 291 -13.48 19.73 2.08
C LEU A 291 -12.82 19.03 3.27
N TYR A 292 -13.43 17.94 3.72
CA TYR A 292 -12.95 17.06 4.78
C TYR A 292 -12.42 15.77 4.17
N THR A 293 -11.27 15.30 4.65
CA THR A 293 -10.53 14.15 4.09
C THR A 293 -11.18 12.80 4.41
N GLY A 294 -12.08 12.76 5.40
CA GLY A 294 -12.90 11.59 5.70
C GLY A 294 -14.06 11.37 4.73
N GLU A 295 -14.35 12.32 3.83
CA GLU A 295 -15.54 12.32 2.97
C GLU A 295 -15.24 12.15 1.48
N THR A 296 -16.17 11.50 0.77
CA THR A 296 -16.13 11.41 -0.70
C THR A 296 -17.10 12.43 -1.28
N TYR A 297 -16.60 13.25 -2.19
CA TYR A 297 -17.39 14.30 -2.83
C TYR A 297 -17.78 13.88 -4.24
N TYR A 298 -19.03 14.19 -4.59
CA TYR A 298 -19.65 13.91 -5.87
C TYR A 298 -20.03 15.23 -6.55
N TRP A 299 -19.82 15.29 -7.85
CA TRP A 299 -20.11 16.48 -8.62
C TRP A 299 -20.46 16.15 -10.05
N ARG A 300 -21.24 17.04 -10.66
CA ARG A 300 -21.75 16.89 -12.01
C ARG A 300 -21.82 18.26 -12.66
N VAL A 301 -21.56 18.31 -13.95
CA VAL A 301 -21.75 19.53 -14.75
C VAL A 301 -22.71 19.24 -15.88
N ASP A 302 -23.89 19.86 -15.82
CA ASP A 302 -24.89 19.77 -16.87
C ASP A 302 -24.64 20.88 -17.89
N GLU A 303 -24.56 20.51 -19.16
CA GLU A 303 -24.30 21.43 -20.27
C GLU A 303 -25.61 22.05 -20.74
N VAL A 304 -25.70 23.37 -20.75
CA VAL A 304 -26.85 24.11 -21.27
C VAL A 304 -26.59 24.40 -22.73
N LEU A 305 -27.41 23.85 -23.61
CA LEU A 305 -27.32 23.99 -25.07
C LEU A 305 -28.16 25.17 -25.57
N ALA A 306 -28.12 25.41 -26.88
CA ALA A 306 -28.99 26.40 -27.52
C ALA A 306 -30.48 26.12 -27.23
N GLY A 307 -31.25 27.18 -27.02
CA GLY A 307 -32.68 27.06 -26.68
C GLY A 307 -32.96 26.61 -25.24
N ASN A 308 -31.95 26.66 -24.35
CA ASN A 308 -32.03 26.25 -22.94
C ASN A 308 -32.30 24.75 -22.73
N ALA A 309 -32.06 23.91 -23.73
CA ALA A 309 -32.00 22.47 -23.53
C ALA A 309 -30.82 22.13 -22.61
N VAL A 310 -31.00 21.17 -21.70
CA VAL A 310 -29.96 20.77 -20.74
C VAL A 310 -29.57 19.34 -21.02
N GLU A 311 -28.29 19.11 -21.31
CA GLU A 311 -27.69 17.79 -21.34
C GLU A 311 -27.08 17.51 -19.97
N LYS A 312 -27.62 16.52 -19.27
CA LYS A 312 -27.16 16.14 -17.94
C LYS A 312 -25.77 15.51 -18.02
N GLY A 313 -24.82 15.94 -17.20
CA GLY A 313 -23.46 15.40 -17.18
C GLY A 313 -23.34 14.05 -16.47
N ASN A 314 -22.16 13.44 -16.53
CA ASN A 314 -21.84 12.28 -15.70
C ASN A 314 -21.50 12.71 -14.27
N ILE A 315 -21.80 11.86 -13.28
CA ILE A 315 -21.32 12.08 -11.92
C ILE A 315 -19.86 11.69 -11.83
N TRP A 316 -19.05 12.65 -11.41
CA TRP A 316 -17.68 12.44 -11.00
C TRP A 316 -17.59 12.40 -9.48
N ARG A 317 -16.52 11.78 -8.99
CA ARG A 317 -16.25 11.68 -7.56
C ARG A 317 -14.77 11.78 -7.30
N PHE A 318 -14.42 12.32 -6.15
CA PHE A 318 -13.07 12.32 -5.63
C PHE A 318 -13.08 12.30 -4.10
N ARG A 319 -11.97 11.91 -3.49
CA ARG A 319 -11.75 12.00 -2.05
C ARG A 319 -10.47 12.80 -1.78
N PRO A 320 -10.49 13.76 -0.84
CA PRO A 320 -9.26 14.44 -0.45
C PRO A 320 -8.27 13.49 0.22
N ALA A 321 -6.98 13.70 -0.02
CA ALA A 321 -5.91 12.88 0.55
C ALA A 321 -5.80 13.07 2.08
N GLN A 322 -5.72 11.95 2.82
CA GLN A 322 -5.39 11.92 4.24
C GLN A 322 -4.08 11.16 4.42
N LEU A 323 -3.17 11.65 5.26
CA LEU A 323 -1.98 10.88 5.59
C LEU A 323 -2.35 9.53 6.21
N ALA A 324 -1.59 8.48 5.89
CA ALA A 324 -1.82 7.13 6.39
C ALA A 324 -1.78 7.11 7.92
N PHE A 325 -0.83 7.84 8.49
CA PHE A 325 -0.67 8.17 9.90
C PHE A 325 0.11 9.51 9.97
N PRO A 326 0.10 10.23 11.11
CA PRO A 326 0.65 11.59 11.19
C PRO A 326 2.10 11.75 10.71
N ASP A 327 2.92 10.72 10.89
CA ASP A 327 4.35 10.72 10.53
C ASP A 327 4.65 10.07 9.16
N ALA A 328 3.61 9.76 8.37
CA ALA A 328 3.75 9.15 7.05
C ALA A 328 4.33 10.16 6.04
N GLU A 329 5.37 9.75 5.33
CA GLU A 329 6.10 10.62 4.38
C GLU A 329 6.31 9.92 3.03
N GLY A 330 6.77 10.69 2.04
CA GLY A 330 7.06 10.17 0.71
C GLY A 330 5.82 9.88 -0.14
N TYR A 331 5.98 9.08 -1.19
CA TYR A 331 4.93 8.88 -2.19
C TYR A 331 3.80 7.94 -1.77
N GLY A 332 4.04 7.03 -0.82
CA GLY A 332 3.00 6.17 -0.22
C GLY A 332 2.28 6.79 0.99
N ARG A 333 2.57 8.04 1.33
CA ARG A 333 2.07 8.70 2.56
C ARG A 333 0.56 8.81 2.67
N PHE A 334 -0.17 8.68 1.56
CA PHE A 334 -1.64 8.79 1.54
C PHE A 334 -2.35 7.44 1.45
N ALA A 335 -1.64 6.33 1.68
CA ALA A 335 -2.27 5.02 1.81
C ALA A 335 -3.43 5.09 2.82
N ARG A 336 -4.65 4.73 2.40
CA ARG A 336 -5.82 4.81 3.28
C ARG A 336 -5.78 3.77 4.40
N GLY A 337 -5.17 2.61 4.14
CA GLY A 337 -5.22 1.48 5.05
C GLY A 337 -6.66 1.01 5.31
N GLY A 338 -6.88 0.43 6.48
CA GLY A 338 -8.18 -0.08 6.94
C GLY A 338 -9.15 0.95 7.49
N ARG A 339 -8.85 2.26 7.41
CA ARG A 339 -9.64 3.34 8.01
C ARG A 339 -11.09 3.33 7.56
N GLY A 340 -12.04 3.43 8.51
CA GLY A 340 -13.48 3.37 8.24
C GLY A 340 -13.99 1.93 8.01
N GLY A 341 -13.13 0.93 8.16
CA GLY A 341 -13.40 -0.47 7.88
C GLY A 341 -13.71 -1.30 9.13
N LYS A 342 -13.60 -2.62 8.96
CA LYS A 342 -13.74 -3.58 10.07
C LYS A 342 -12.45 -3.71 10.86
N VAL A 343 -12.54 -4.21 12.09
CA VAL A 343 -11.37 -4.69 12.83
C VAL A 343 -11.31 -6.22 12.84
N VAL A 344 -10.11 -6.76 12.67
CA VAL A 344 -9.84 -8.19 12.69
C VAL A 344 -8.67 -8.47 13.63
N ALA A 345 -8.93 -9.23 14.70
CA ALA A 345 -7.90 -9.63 15.64
C ALA A 345 -7.24 -10.95 15.25
N VAL A 346 -5.90 -10.95 15.18
CA VAL A 346 -5.09 -12.18 15.18
C VAL A 346 -5.00 -12.69 16.61
N THR A 347 -5.49 -13.91 16.84
CA THR A 347 -5.66 -14.52 18.17
C THR A 347 -4.84 -15.79 18.36
N ASN A 348 -4.17 -16.29 17.32
CA ASN A 348 -3.27 -17.43 17.42
C ASN A 348 -2.10 -17.34 16.44
N LEU A 349 -1.10 -18.19 16.64
CA LEU A 349 0.15 -18.21 15.86
C LEU A 349 0.18 -19.27 14.76
N ASN A 350 -0.96 -19.92 14.49
CA ASN A 350 -1.03 -20.92 13.42
C ASN A 350 -0.79 -20.25 12.06
N ASP A 351 -0.27 -20.99 11.08
CA ASP A 351 -0.10 -20.46 9.72
C ASP A 351 -1.45 -20.18 9.03
N SER A 352 -2.50 -20.92 9.34
CA SER A 352 -3.81 -20.83 8.69
C SER A 352 -4.95 -21.19 9.64
N GLY A 353 -6.18 -20.93 9.22
CA GLY A 353 -7.40 -21.15 10.01
C GLY A 353 -7.86 -19.89 10.76
N LEU A 354 -9.08 -19.94 11.29
CA LEU A 354 -9.72 -18.80 11.96
C LEU A 354 -8.81 -18.18 13.02
N GLY A 355 -8.69 -16.86 12.99
CA GLY A 355 -7.91 -16.08 13.96
C GLY A 355 -6.40 -16.09 13.71
N SER A 356 -5.92 -16.68 12.61
CA SER A 356 -4.52 -16.57 12.19
C SER A 356 -4.25 -15.30 11.39
N LEU A 357 -2.98 -14.92 11.28
CA LEU A 357 -2.58 -13.81 10.41
C LEU A 357 -2.96 -14.05 8.94
N ARG A 358 -2.81 -15.28 8.44
CA ARG A 358 -3.17 -15.61 7.05
C ARG A 358 -4.66 -15.43 6.79
N ASP A 359 -5.50 -15.85 7.73
CA ASP A 359 -6.95 -15.64 7.64
C ASP A 359 -7.27 -14.14 7.57
N ALA A 360 -6.72 -13.34 8.50
CA ALA A 360 -6.90 -11.89 8.52
C ALA A 360 -6.43 -11.19 7.22
N VAL A 361 -5.28 -11.62 6.67
CA VAL A 361 -4.69 -11.03 5.45
C VAL A 361 -5.39 -11.45 4.17
N THR A 362 -5.88 -12.69 4.06
CA THR A 362 -6.41 -13.21 2.79
C THR A 362 -7.92 -13.16 2.67
N ASN A 363 -8.65 -12.97 3.77
CA ASN A 363 -10.10 -12.90 3.75
C ASN A 363 -10.58 -11.59 3.08
N ASP A 364 -11.50 -11.72 2.13
CA ASP A 364 -12.08 -10.60 1.39
C ASP A 364 -13.37 -10.13 2.06
N ILE A 365 -13.21 -9.30 3.10
CA ILE A 365 -14.32 -8.77 3.90
C ILE A 365 -14.45 -7.25 3.80
N GLY A 366 -13.80 -6.64 2.80
CA GLY A 366 -13.69 -5.20 2.60
C GLY A 366 -12.54 -4.55 3.38
N PRO A 367 -12.54 -3.20 3.50
CA PRO A 367 -11.56 -2.45 4.26
C PRO A 367 -11.45 -2.94 5.70
N ARG A 368 -10.22 -3.12 6.19
CA ARG A 368 -10.01 -3.64 7.54
C ARG A 368 -8.67 -3.30 8.17
N THR A 369 -8.68 -3.16 9.48
CA THR A 369 -7.49 -3.03 10.32
C THR A 369 -7.25 -4.35 11.05
N ILE A 370 -6.05 -4.92 10.86
CA ILE A 370 -5.61 -6.14 11.50
C ILE A 370 -4.81 -5.77 12.75
N VAL A 371 -5.34 -6.17 13.91
CA VAL A 371 -4.73 -6.00 15.24
C VAL A 371 -4.31 -7.35 15.82
N PHE A 372 -3.48 -7.35 16.87
CA PHE A 372 -2.90 -8.57 17.43
C PHE A 372 -3.23 -8.72 18.92
N ASN A 373 -4.00 -9.77 19.24
CA ASN A 373 -4.30 -10.18 20.62
C ASN A 373 -3.33 -11.24 21.14
N THR A 374 -2.39 -11.70 20.31
CA THR A 374 -1.32 -12.63 20.66
C THR A 374 0.04 -12.09 20.24
N SER A 375 1.11 -12.49 20.92
CA SER A 375 2.50 -12.30 20.52
C SER A 375 3.18 -13.62 20.21
N GLY A 376 4.32 -13.62 19.53
CA GLY A 376 5.10 -14.81 19.28
C GLY A 376 5.65 -14.93 17.86
N ILE A 377 6.19 -16.11 17.55
CA ILE A 377 6.61 -16.46 16.21
C ILE A 377 5.43 -17.06 15.43
N ILE A 378 5.11 -16.46 14.28
CA ILE A 378 4.23 -17.06 13.27
C ILE A 378 5.14 -17.74 12.24
N GLN A 379 5.12 -19.07 12.21
CA GLN A 379 5.84 -19.84 11.21
C GLN A 379 4.96 -20.04 9.98
N LEU A 380 5.27 -19.34 8.90
CA LEU A 380 4.52 -19.50 7.65
C LEU A 380 4.95 -20.77 6.92
N THR A 381 3.99 -21.47 6.31
CA THR A 381 4.26 -22.65 5.47
C THR A 381 4.50 -22.28 4.00
N SER A 382 4.06 -21.09 3.60
CA SER A 382 4.13 -20.57 2.23
C SER A 382 4.04 -19.04 2.25
N ARG A 383 4.43 -18.39 1.13
CA ARG A 383 4.34 -16.94 0.95
C ARG A 383 2.93 -16.43 1.35
N LEU A 384 2.90 -15.37 2.16
CA LEU A 384 1.68 -14.64 2.49
C LEU A 384 1.68 -13.29 1.78
N VAL A 385 0.64 -13.02 0.99
CA VAL A 385 0.53 -11.77 0.23
C VAL A 385 -0.75 -11.05 0.62
N LEU A 386 -0.63 -9.79 0.98
CA LEU A 386 -1.75 -8.87 1.12
C LEU A 386 -2.06 -8.28 -0.26
N SER A 387 -3.09 -8.83 -0.93
CA SER A 387 -3.52 -8.39 -2.27
C SER A 387 -4.79 -7.55 -2.26
N GLN A 388 -5.57 -7.58 -1.18
CA GLN A 388 -6.82 -6.82 -1.08
C GLN A 388 -6.53 -5.35 -0.75
N PRO A 389 -7.32 -4.40 -1.29
CA PRO A 389 -7.11 -2.99 -1.02
C PRO A 389 -7.60 -2.59 0.38
N TYR A 390 -7.14 -1.43 0.85
CA TYR A 390 -7.62 -0.79 2.09
C TYR A 390 -7.40 -1.65 3.35
N VAL A 391 -6.16 -2.07 3.58
CA VAL A 391 -5.81 -2.91 4.73
C VAL A 391 -4.68 -2.31 5.54
N THR A 392 -4.88 -2.20 6.85
CA THR A 392 -3.83 -1.87 7.82
C THR A 392 -3.41 -3.14 8.55
N VAL A 393 -2.10 -3.40 8.69
CA VAL A 393 -1.53 -4.39 9.61
C VAL A 393 -0.77 -3.64 10.70
N ALA A 394 -1.36 -3.59 11.90
CA ALA A 394 -0.88 -2.78 13.01
C ALA A 394 -0.10 -3.64 14.02
N GLY A 395 1.14 -4.01 13.68
CA GLY A 395 2.00 -4.86 14.53
C GLY A 395 2.27 -4.30 15.93
N GLN A 396 2.19 -2.96 16.09
CA GLN A 396 2.34 -2.27 17.37
C GLN A 396 1.27 -2.64 18.41
N THR A 397 0.16 -3.26 18.01
CA THR A 397 -0.92 -3.67 18.93
C THR A 397 -0.61 -4.98 19.68
N ALA A 398 0.31 -5.78 19.17
CA ALA A 398 0.68 -7.06 19.76
C ALA A 398 1.21 -6.89 21.19
N PRO A 399 0.92 -7.82 22.12
CA PRO A 399 1.50 -7.80 23.46
C PRO A 399 2.99 -8.20 23.46
N GLY A 400 3.65 -8.06 24.61
CA GLY A 400 5.00 -8.58 24.85
C GLY A 400 6.02 -8.11 23.82
N LYS A 401 6.74 -9.08 23.23
CA LYS A 401 7.79 -8.83 22.22
C LYS A 401 7.25 -8.66 20.80
N GLY A 402 5.93 -8.69 20.63
CA GLY A 402 5.26 -8.55 19.34
C GLY A 402 5.32 -9.80 18.46
N ILE A 403 5.20 -9.58 17.15
CA ILE A 403 5.12 -10.64 16.14
C ILE A 403 6.42 -10.74 15.34
N CYS A 404 6.94 -11.96 15.25
CA CYS A 404 7.98 -12.33 14.30
C CYS A 404 7.46 -13.38 13.31
N ILE A 405 7.51 -13.06 12.02
CA ILE A 405 7.17 -13.96 10.93
C ILE A 405 8.44 -14.67 10.46
N ARG A 406 8.38 -15.99 10.28
CA ARG A 406 9.52 -16.77 9.77
C ARG A 406 9.16 -17.81 8.71
N SER A 407 10.20 -18.37 8.10
CA SER A 407 10.18 -19.48 7.12
C SER A 407 9.57 -19.19 5.74
N ALA A 408 8.75 -18.15 5.60
CA ALA A 408 8.25 -17.69 4.32
C ALA A 408 8.01 -16.16 4.33
N PRO A 409 7.95 -15.50 3.16
CA PRO A 409 7.79 -14.05 3.07
C PRO A 409 6.38 -13.56 3.43
N PHE A 410 6.31 -12.31 3.87
CA PHE A 410 5.09 -11.52 3.97
C PHE A 410 5.23 -10.23 3.15
N GLY A 411 4.40 -10.03 2.14
CA GLY A 411 4.49 -8.86 1.26
C GLY A 411 3.13 -8.32 0.83
N ILE A 412 3.16 -7.19 0.14
CA ILE A 412 2.00 -6.43 -0.30
C ILE A 412 2.02 -6.35 -1.83
N THR A 413 0.87 -6.67 -2.42
CA THR A 413 0.55 -6.38 -3.84
C THR A 413 -0.77 -5.61 -3.97
N GLY A 414 -1.51 -5.43 -2.87
CA GLY A 414 -2.75 -4.67 -2.81
C GLY A 414 -2.51 -3.16 -2.81
N ASN A 415 -3.55 -2.40 -3.08
CA ASN A 415 -3.52 -0.94 -3.08
C ASN A 415 -3.93 -0.38 -1.71
N ASP A 416 -3.49 0.83 -1.36
CA ASP A 416 -3.90 1.48 -0.11
C ASP A 416 -3.59 0.66 1.15
N ALA A 417 -2.45 -0.04 1.15
CA ALA A 417 -2.03 -0.87 2.28
C ALA A 417 -1.07 -0.12 3.22
N VAL A 418 -1.25 -0.35 4.52
CA VAL A 418 -0.38 0.15 5.59
C VAL A 418 0.13 -1.04 6.39
N VAL A 419 1.44 -1.18 6.56
CA VAL A 419 2.04 -2.19 7.45
C VAL A 419 3.04 -1.53 8.38
N GLN A 420 2.84 -1.70 9.69
CA GLN A 420 3.68 -1.13 10.73
C GLN A 420 4.15 -2.16 11.73
N ASN A 421 5.39 -2.01 12.23
CA ASN A 421 5.87 -2.72 13.44
C ASN A 421 5.78 -4.25 13.36
N ILE A 422 6.14 -4.83 12.21
CA ILE A 422 6.26 -6.28 12.03
C ILE A 422 7.70 -6.68 11.78
N ARG A 423 8.09 -7.86 12.27
CA ARG A 423 9.37 -8.49 11.95
C ARG A 423 9.18 -9.63 10.96
N VAL A 424 9.98 -9.65 9.91
CA VAL A 424 10.09 -10.77 8.97
C VAL A 424 11.53 -11.29 9.00
N ARG A 425 11.71 -12.47 9.59
CA ARG A 425 13.00 -13.14 9.72
C ARG A 425 12.90 -14.51 9.09
N VAL A 426 13.25 -14.63 7.81
CA VAL A 426 12.93 -15.83 7.02
C VAL A 426 13.71 -17.05 7.55
N GLY A 427 15.02 -16.89 7.73
CA GLY A 427 15.93 -17.97 8.12
C GLY A 427 16.28 -18.89 6.96
N GLY A 428 17.18 -19.84 7.21
CA GLY A 428 17.60 -20.86 6.24
C GLY A 428 16.43 -21.74 5.80
N GLY A 429 16.46 -22.17 4.53
CA GLY A 429 15.39 -22.96 3.94
C GLY A 429 15.25 -22.73 2.43
N PRO A 430 14.04 -22.83 1.88
CA PRO A 430 13.77 -22.46 0.49
C PRO A 430 14.20 -21.03 0.19
N THR A 431 14.65 -20.79 -1.03
CA THR A 431 15.01 -19.45 -1.49
C THR A 431 13.78 -18.54 -1.50
N TYR A 432 13.77 -17.58 -0.58
CA TYR A 432 12.72 -16.59 -0.46
C TYR A 432 13.28 -15.19 -0.19
N ASP A 433 12.50 -14.23 -0.67
CA ASP A 433 12.57 -12.83 -0.28
C ASP A 433 12.06 -12.61 1.16
N GLY A 434 12.16 -11.39 1.67
CA GLY A 434 11.56 -10.97 2.94
C GLY A 434 10.18 -10.33 2.77
N MET A 435 10.17 -9.01 2.63
CA MET A 435 8.96 -8.19 2.41
C MET A 435 8.96 -7.54 1.03
N GLY A 436 7.83 -6.95 0.63
CA GLY A 436 7.80 -6.21 -0.62
C GLY A 436 6.52 -5.41 -0.84
N LEU A 437 6.62 -4.47 -1.79
CA LEU A 437 5.56 -3.62 -2.32
C LEU A 437 5.39 -3.85 -3.84
N THR A 438 5.55 -5.10 -4.27
CA THR A 438 5.55 -5.44 -5.70
C THR A 438 4.15 -5.24 -6.29
N GLY A 439 4.03 -4.35 -7.28
CA GLY A 439 2.75 -4.03 -7.92
C GLY A 439 1.74 -3.28 -7.05
N ALA A 440 2.07 -2.96 -5.79
CA ALA A 440 1.21 -2.19 -4.89
C ALA A 440 1.05 -0.74 -5.37
N ASP A 441 -0.11 -0.13 -5.12
CA ASP A 441 -0.36 1.30 -5.37
C ASP A 441 -0.71 2.03 -4.07
N ASN A 442 -0.28 3.27 -3.88
CA ASN A 442 -0.54 4.09 -2.68
C ASN A 442 -0.34 3.29 -1.38
N SER A 443 0.85 2.74 -1.15
CA SER A 443 1.08 1.80 -0.04
C SER A 443 2.36 2.08 0.72
N ILE A 444 2.35 1.83 2.02
CA ILE A 444 3.45 2.17 2.93
C ILE A 444 3.81 1.02 3.88
N ILE A 445 5.11 0.77 3.99
CA ILE A 445 5.72 -0.06 5.04
C ILE A 445 6.57 0.84 5.93
N ASP A 446 6.27 0.85 7.22
CA ASP A 446 6.91 1.69 8.23
C ASP A 446 7.34 0.87 9.45
N HIS A 447 8.46 1.23 10.07
CA HIS A 447 8.99 0.58 11.29
C HIS A 447 8.97 -0.94 11.26
N CYS A 448 9.36 -1.56 10.15
CA CYS A 448 9.48 -3.03 10.08
C CYS A 448 10.95 -3.46 10.22
N SER A 449 11.18 -4.71 10.60
CA SER A 449 12.53 -5.30 10.59
C SER A 449 12.56 -6.53 9.71
N ILE A 450 13.51 -6.59 8.78
CA ILE A 450 13.66 -7.65 7.80
C ILE A 450 15.06 -8.23 7.91
N SER A 451 15.17 -9.55 8.05
CA SER A 451 16.48 -10.21 8.13
C SER A 451 16.47 -11.67 7.70
N TRP A 452 17.68 -12.19 7.52
CA TRP A 452 17.96 -13.61 7.26
C TRP A 452 17.22 -14.15 6.02
N THR A 453 17.15 -13.34 4.97
CA THR A 453 16.59 -13.72 3.67
C THR A 453 17.65 -14.37 2.79
N ILE A 454 17.24 -15.11 1.76
CA ILE A 454 18.16 -15.86 0.88
C ILE A 454 18.26 -15.22 -0.50
N ASP A 455 17.17 -14.63 -1.02
CA ASP A 455 17.20 -13.85 -2.27
C ASP A 455 17.34 -12.36 -1.96
N GLU A 456 16.25 -11.58 -1.91
CA GLU A 456 16.28 -10.17 -1.50
C GLU A 456 15.46 -9.90 -0.23
N SER A 457 15.97 -9.07 0.70
CA SER A 457 15.17 -8.73 1.89
C SER A 457 13.94 -7.90 1.55
N PHE A 458 14.06 -6.99 0.58
CA PHE A 458 12.95 -6.16 0.15
C PHE A 458 12.85 -6.01 -1.38
N SER A 459 11.63 -6.07 -1.93
CA SER A 459 11.37 -5.86 -3.36
C SER A 459 10.12 -5.02 -3.65
N SER A 460 10.22 -4.05 -4.55
CA SER A 460 9.10 -3.15 -4.91
C SER A 460 8.83 -3.03 -6.40
N ARG A 461 9.27 -4.01 -7.20
CA ARG A 461 9.13 -3.96 -8.67
C ARG A 461 7.68 -3.65 -9.07
N SER A 462 7.52 -2.76 -10.05
CA SER A 462 6.22 -2.35 -10.60
C SER A 462 5.24 -1.70 -9.60
N GLY A 463 5.65 -1.37 -8.37
CA GLY A 463 4.83 -0.59 -7.44
C GLY A 463 4.58 0.84 -7.94
N LYS A 464 3.59 1.52 -7.37
CA LYS A 464 3.15 2.88 -7.76
C LYS A 464 2.84 3.67 -6.48
N ASN A 465 3.33 4.90 -6.37
CA ASN A 465 3.10 5.73 -5.18
C ASN A 465 3.39 4.99 -3.86
N ILE A 466 4.63 4.50 -3.70
CA ILE A 466 4.99 3.65 -2.55
C ILE A 466 5.98 4.34 -1.61
N THR A 467 5.93 3.98 -0.32
CA THR A 467 6.94 4.36 0.67
C THR A 467 7.46 3.14 1.43
N LEU A 468 8.78 3.03 1.54
CA LEU A 468 9.44 2.24 2.58
C LEU A 468 10.20 3.21 3.51
N GLN A 469 9.73 3.32 4.75
CA GLN A 469 10.34 4.22 5.73
C GLN A 469 10.71 3.52 7.02
N LYS A 470 11.75 4.04 7.68
CA LYS A 470 12.18 3.65 9.04
C LYS A 470 12.31 2.14 9.23
N THR A 471 12.63 1.41 8.17
CA THR A 471 12.73 -0.05 8.18
C THR A 471 14.18 -0.47 8.35
N LEU A 472 14.40 -1.46 9.22
CA LEU A 472 15.72 -2.07 9.43
C LEU A 472 15.82 -3.32 8.55
N ILE A 473 16.71 -3.30 7.58
CA ILE A 473 17.10 -4.45 6.77
C ILE A 473 18.48 -4.89 7.23
N SER A 474 18.61 -6.13 7.70
CA SER A 474 19.89 -6.63 8.18
C SER A 474 20.17 -8.07 7.85
N GLU A 475 21.45 -8.41 7.70
CA GLU A 475 21.91 -9.80 7.64
C GLU A 475 21.13 -10.66 6.62
N ALA A 476 20.97 -10.16 5.39
CA ALA A 476 20.61 -11.03 4.26
C ALA A 476 21.69 -12.12 4.15
N LEU A 477 21.28 -13.39 4.19
CA LEU A 477 22.19 -14.51 4.37
C LEU A 477 23.09 -14.67 3.14
N ASN A 478 24.40 -14.77 3.35
CA ASN A 478 25.35 -14.60 2.28
C ASN A 478 25.52 -15.86 1.41
N ALA A 479 26.06 -16.96 1.93
CA ALA A 479 26.18 -18.22 1.20
C ALA A 479 25.13 -19.26 1.66
N ALA A 480 23.85 -18.93 1.51
CA ALA A 480 22.74 -19.66 2.13
C ALA A 480 22.05 -20.73 1.24
N GLY A 481 22.68 -21.13 0.12
CA GLY A 481 22.13 -22.18 -0.76
C GLY A 481 20.99 -21.70 -1.67
N HIS A 482 21.15 -20.53 -2.28
CA HIS A 482 20.20 -19.99 -3.24
C HIS A 482 19.94 -20.96 -4.42
N GLN A 483 18.67 -21.26 -4.72
CA GLN A 483 18.24 -22.32 -5.65
C GLN A 483 18.77 -22.18 -7.09
N ASN A 484 18.98 -20.94 -7.55
CA ASN A 484 19.44 -20.64 -8.90
C ASN A 484 20.98 -20.63 -9.06
N TYR A 485 21.74 -20.86 -7.98
CA TYR A 485 23.19 -20.74 -7.99
C TYR A 485 23.89 -21.97 -7.38
N PRO A 486 25.15 -22.24 -7.76
CA PRO A 486 25.95 -23.26 -7.09
C PRO A 486 26.05 -23.04 -5.58
N VAL A 487 26.16 -24.12 -4.82
CA VAL A 487 26.38 -24.09 -3.37
C VAL A 487 27.62 -23.24 -3.04
N GLY A 488 27.50 -22.39 -2.01
CA GLY A 488 28.56 -21.46 -1.60
C GLY A 488 28.58 -20.13 -2.36
N THR A 489 27.68 -19.91 -3.33
CA THR A 489 27.56 -18.62 -4.00
C THR A 489 27.01 -17.57 -3.05
N GLU A 490 27.67 -16.41 -3.02
CA GLU A 490 27.33 -15.27 -2.18
C GLU A 490 26.19 -14.44 -2.78
N HIS A 491 25.08 -14.34 -2.06
CA HIS A 491 23.84 -13.69 -2.48
C HIS A 491 23.13 -12.97 -1.33
N GLY A 492 23.87 -12.50 -0.31
CA GLY A 492 23.28 -11.77 0.82
C GLY A 492 22.84 -10.36 0.43
N TYR A 493 21.70 -10.22 -0.26
CA TYR A 493 21.27 -8.97 -0.88
C TYR A 493 20.16 -8.27 -0.10
N ALA A 494 20.34 -6.95 0.11
CA ALA A 494 19.37 -6.16 0.88
C ALA A 494 18.08 -5.97 0.08
N ALA A 495 18.13 -5.37 -1.10
CA ALA A 495 16.88 -5.02 -1.78
C ALA A 495 17.02 -4.77 -3.29
N THR A 496 15.92 -5.03 -4.00
CA THR A 496 15.70 -4.52 -5.35
C THR A 496 14.46 -3.63 -5.42
N ILE A 497 14.69 -2.35 -5.66
CA ILE A 497 13.65 -1.32 -5.70
C ILE A 497 13.37 -0.88 -7.15
N GLY A 498 12.10 -0.65 -7.41
CA GLY A 498 11.57 -0.20 -8.70
C GLY A 498 10.12 0.24 -8.52
N GLY A 499 9.39 0.33 -9.63
CA GLY A 499 8.04 0.89 -9.66
C GLY A 499 7.98 2.21 -10.43
N ASP A 500 6.79 2.75 -10.62
CA ASP A 500 6.57 4.03 -11.32
C ASP A 500 7.14 5.20 -10.50
N ILE A 501 6.78 5.29 -9.22
CA ILE A 501 7.35 6.25 -8.27
C ILE A 501 7.36 5.72 -6.84
N GLY A 502 8.47 5.91 -6.12
CA GLY A 502 8.60 5.44 -4.74
C GLY A 502 9.63 6.21 -3.89
N SER A 503 9.33 6.33 -2.60
CA SER A 503 10.23 6.91 -1.57
C SER A 503 10.81 5.82 -0.68
N PHE A 504 12.12 5.81 -0.54
CA PHE A 504 12.88 4.90 0.31
C PHE A 504 13.74 5.77 1.23
N HIS A 505 13.28 5.98 2.46
CA HIS A 505 13.93 6.94 3.35
C HIS A 505 14.04 6.51 4.80
N HIS A 506 15.08 7.00 5.48
CA HIS A 506 15.33 6.73 6.89
C HIS A 506 15.45 5.24 7.23
N ASN A 507 15.79 4.40 6.24
CA ASN A 507 16.01 2.97 6.46
C ASN A 507 17.46 2.71 6.90
N LEU A 508 17.67 1.60 7.60
CA LEU A 508 19.00 1.06 7.89
C LEU A 508 19.21 -0.23 7.12
N LEU A 509 20.23 -0.28 6.27
CA LEU A 509 20.67 -1.50 5.58
C LEU A 509 22.03 -1.88 6.15
N ALA A 510 22.07 -2.88 7.03
CA ALA A 510 23.27 -3.26 7.74
C ALA A 510 23.67 -4.71 7.46
N HIS A 511 24.96 -4.98 7.33
CA HIS A 511 25.45 -6.37 7.23
C HIS A 511 24.86 -7.13 6.03
N CYS A 512 24.53 -6.42 4.95
CA CYS A 512 24.05 -6.99 3.70
C CYS A 512 25.16 -6.92 2.66
N TYR A 513 25.56 -8.08 2.12
CA TYR A 513 26.72 -8.22 1.24
C TYR A 513 26.62 -7.38 -0.04
N GLY A 514 25.40 -7.15 -0.55
CA GLY A 514 25.17 -6.34 -1.75
C GLY A 514 23.77 -5.77 -1.90
N ARG A 515 23.55 -5.03 -3.01
CA ARG A 515 22.27 -4.42 -3.41
C ARG A 515 21.68 -3.49 -2.36
N ASN A 516 22.46 -2.53 -1.93
CA ASN A 516 22.12 -1.62 -0.83
C ASN A 516 21.74 -0.21 -1.32
N TRP A 517 21.13 0.01 -2.48
CA TRP A 517 19.99 -0.66 -3.12
C TRP A 517 20.29 -1.17 -4.54
N SER A 518 19.57 -2.16 -5.04
CA SER A 518 19.57 -2.45 -6.49
C SER A 518 18.37 -1.77 -7.16
N LEU A 519 18.60 -1.01 -8.23
CA LEU A 519 17.56 -0.31 -8.99
C LEU A 519 17.11 -1.17 -10.18
N GLY A 520 15.81 -1.43 -10.27
CA GLY A 520 15.17 -2.20 -11.34
C GLY A 520 13.91 -1.50 -11.86
N GLY A 521 14.09 -0.33 -12.49
CA GLY A 521 12.98 0.51 -12.98
C GLY A 521 12.15 -0.12 -14.10
N GLY A 522 12.74 -1.03 -14.88
CA GLY A 522 12.07 -1.72 -15.99
C GLY A 522 11.75 -0.78 -17.17
N LEU A 523 10.84 -1.24 -18.03
CA LEU A 523 10.38 -0.50 -19.22
C LEU A 523 8.88 -0.27 -19.16
N ASP A 524 8.43 0.87 -19.69
CA ASP A 524 7.01 1.15 -19.90
C ASP A 524 6.43 0.41 -21.13
N GLY A 525 5.14 0.60 -21.40
CA GLY A 525 4.44 -0.04 -22.52
C GLY A 525 4.98 0.33 -23.91
N SER A 526 5.77 1.41 -24.02
CA SER A 526 6.43 1.85 -25.25
C SER A 526 7.87 1.35 -25.39
N GLY A 527 8.41 0.68 -24.35
CA GLY A 527 9.80 0.24 -24.30
C GLY A 527 10.77 1.33 -23.87
N ALA A 528 10.30 2.43 -23.26
CA ALA A 528 11.15 3.44 -22.63
C ALA A 528 11.46 3.07 -21.18
N TYR A 529 12.62 3.48 -20.66
CA TYR A 529 12.95 3.28 -19.24
C TYR A 529 11.89 3.92 -18.34
N ALA A 530 11.49 3.16 -17.32
CA ALA A 530 10.51 3.59 -16.33
C ALA A 530 11.16 3.78 -14.95
N GLY A 531 10.37 4.36 -14.05
CA GLY A 531 10.62 4.40 -12.62
C GLY A 531 11.36 5.62 -12.08
N LYS A 532 10.81 6.14 -10.98
CA LYS A 532 11.22 7.36 -10.28
C LYS A 532 11.50 7.06 -8.80
N MET A 533 12.76 7.05 -8.42
CA MET A 533 13.16 6.60 -7.06
C MET A 533 13.68 7.78 -6.24
N ASP A 534 13.03 8.07 -5.12
CA ASP A 534 13.55 8.99 -4.09
C ASP A 534 14.22 8.19 -2.98
N ILE A 535 15.55 8.20 -2.97
CA ILE A 535 16.39 7.46 -2.04
C ILE A 535 17.09 8.49 -1.15
N THR A 536 16.46 8.79 -0.02
CA THR A 536 16.82 9.94 0.81
C THR A 536 17.07 9.55 2.26
N ASN A 537 18.15 10.05 2.88
CA ASN A 537 18.42 9.85 4.31
C ASN A 537 18.49 8.39 4.79
N ASN A 538 18.88 7.44 3.94
CA ASN A 538 19.13 6.07 4.38
C ASN A 538 20.54 5.93 5.00
N VAL A 539 20.68 4.99 5.92
CA VAL A 539 21.95 4.57 6.49
C VAL A 539 22.31 3.19 5.93
N VAL A 540 23.52 3.04 5.42
CA VAL A 540 24.04 1.76 4.95
C VAL A 540 25.31 1.43 5.71
N TYR A 541 25.37 0.24 6.32
CA TYR A 541 26.51 -0.19 7.13
C TYR A 541 27.03 -1.56 6.67
N ASN A 542 28.36 -1.66 6.56
CA ASN A 542 29.09 -2.91 6.34
C ASN A 542 28.54 -3.76 5.16
N TRP A 543 28.78 -3.30 3.93
CA TRP A 543 28.52 -4.05 2.69
C TRP A 543 29.73 -4.86 2.25
N GLY A 544 29.59 -5.75 1.27
CA GLY A 544 30.66 -6.57 0.72
C GLY A 544 31.27 -5.99 -0.56
N SER A 545 31.13 -6.73 -1.65
CA SER A 545 31.65 -6.36 -2.98
C SER A 545 30.65 -5.57 -3.83
N ARG A 546 29.51 -5.15 -3.28
CA ARG A 546 28.45 -4.44 -4.01
C ARG A 546 27.73 -3.43 -3.10
N THR A 547 27.49 -2.21 -3.59
CA THR A 547 26.76 -1.12 -2.88
C THR A 547 25.41 -0.84 -3.54
N THR A 548 24.98 0.42 -3.71
CA THR A 548 23.83 0.75 -4.56
C THR A 548 24.24 0.66 -6.02
N ASP A 549 23.46 -0.03 -6.84
CA ASP A 549 23.67 -0.11 -8.28
C ASP A 549 22.38 -0.37 -9.06
N GLY A 550 22.48 -0.47 -10.39
CA GLY A 550 21.34 -0.66 -11.29
C GLY A 550 20.95 0.62 -12.02
N GLY A 551 19.82 0.59 -12.69
CA GLY A 551 19.30 1.71 -13.48
C GLY A 551 17.77 1.84 -13.38
N THR A 552 17.32 3.08 -13.32
CA THR A 552 15.91 3.49 -13.43
C THR A 552 15.88 4.83 -14.14
N LYS A 553 14.71 5.24 -14.65
CA LYS A 553 14.58 6.47 -15.44
C LYS A 553 15.11 7.71 -14.70
N GLU A 554 14.63 7.94 -13.48
CA GLU A 554 14.94 9.13 -12.67
C GLU A 554 15.22 8.75 -11.21
N VAL A 555 16.37 9.16 -10.67
CA VAL A 555 16.74 8.90 -9.27
C VAL A 555 17.07 10.22 -8.57
N ASN A 556 16.42 10.49 -7.44
CA ASN A 556 16.94 11.40 -6.43
C ASN A 556 17.69 10.58 -5.38
N PHE A 557 19.00 10.76 -5.24
CA PHE A 557 19.85 10.06 -4.27
C PHE A 557 20.48 11.09 -3.32
N VAL A 558 19.80 11.38 -2.21
CA VAL A 558 20.04 12.59 -1.42
C VAL A 558 20.36 12.28 0.05
N ASN A 559 21.44 12.86 0.55
CA ASN A 559 21.78 12.86 1.98
C ASN A 559 21.79 11.45 2.64
N ASN A 560 22.22 10.43 1.90
CA ASN A 560 22.40 9.08 2.45
C ASN A 560 23.76 8.97 3.14
N TYR A 561 23.85 8.16 4.20
CA TYR A 561 25.05 7.94 4.99
C TYR A 561 25.53 6.49 4.85
N TYR A 562 26.66 6.30 4.15
CA TYR A 562 27.27 5.00 3.94
C TYR A 562 28.46 4.84 4.86
N LYS A 563 28.35 4.01 5.90
CA LYS A 563 29.44 3.75 6.84
C LYS A 563 30.18 2.47 6.46
N PRO A 564 31.46 2.56 6.05
CA PRO A 564 32.29 1.38 5.82
C PRO A 564 32.39 0.51 7.09
N GLY A 565 32.45 -0.80 6.89
CA GLY A 565 32.69 -1.78 7.95
C GLY A 565 33.79 -2.77 7.55
N ALA A 566 34.06 -3.76 8.41
CA ALA A 566 35.13 -4.74 8.20
C ALA A 566 34.96 -5.57 6.89
N GLY A 567 33.73 -5.67 6.38
CA GLY A 567 33.36 -6.35 5.16
C GLY A 567 33.57 -5.54 3.87
N SER A 568 33.63 -4.20 3.98
CA SER A 568 33.54 -3.28 2.84
C SER A 568 34.71 -3.41 1.87
N LYS A 569 34.38 -3.55 0.57
CA LYS A 569 35.35 -3.61 -0.54
C LYS A 569 35.16 -2.55 -1.62
N ILE A 570 34.00 -1.91 -1.67
CA ILE A 570 33.65 -0.87 -2.64
C ILE A 570 33.44 0.45 -1.90
N PHE A 571 33.98 1.55 -2.42
CA PHE A 571 33.92 2.85 -1.72
C PHE A 571 33.24 3.94 -2.56
N THR A 572 32.31 3.52 -3.40
CA THR A 572 31.33 4.37 -4.07
C THR A 572 29.95 4.03 -3.52
N ALA A 573 29.14 5.02 -3.14
CA ALA A 573 27.79 4.78 -2.66
C ALA A 573 26.86 4.33 -3.80
N PHE A 574 27.02 4.89 -5.01
CA PHE A 574 26.15 4.58 -6.15
C PHE A 574 26.92 4.28 -7.44
N ASN A 575 26.55 3.17 -8.10
CA ASN A 575 26.98 2.80 -9.44
C ASN A 575 25.79 2.78 -10.41
N GLN A 576 25.62 3.84 -11.18
CA GLN A 576 24.63 3.89 -12.26
C GLN A 576 24.99 2.85 -13.34
N GLN A 577 24.20 1.80 -13.46
CA GLN A 577 24.40 0.75 -14.47
C GLN A 577 23.42 0.96 -15.62
N ASN A 578 23.91 1.46 -16.75
CA ASN A 578 23.09 1.64 -17.94
C ASN A 578 22.89 0.31 -18.66
N GLU A 579 21.64 -0.12 -18.78
CA GLU A 579 21.29 -1.47 -19.24
C GLU A 579 21.33 -1.60 -20.78
N GLY A 580 21.03 -0.52 -21.51
CA GLY A 580 20.96 -0.52 -22.97
C GLY A 580 19.76 -1.26 -23.57
N ALA A 581 18.79 -1.67 -22.74
CA ALA A 581 17.64 -2.48 -23.15
C ALA A 581 16.41 -1.65 -23.57
N GLY A 582 16.37 -0.36 -23.23
CA GLY A 582 15.22 0.52 -23.46
C GLY A 582 15.56 1.84 -24.17
N THR A 583 14.51 2.57 -24.57
CA THR A 583 14.61 3.94 -25.08
C THR A 583 14.54 4.97 -23.93
N GLY A 584 14.89 6.22 -24.19
CA GLY A 584 14.94 7.28 -23.16
C GLY A 584 16.24 7.27 -22.35
N THR A 585 16.18 7.80 -21.12
CA THR A 585 17.36 8.02 -20.27
C THR A 585 17.24 7.29 -18.93
N GLN A 586 18.38 7.02 -18.29
CA GLN A 586 18.48 6.58 -16.90
C GLN A 586 19.45 7.53 -16.19
N GLN A 587 18.97 8.38 -15.28
CA GLN A 587 19.75 9.48 -14.74
C GLN A 587 19.55 9.64 -13.23
N CYS A 588 20.55 10.20 -12.55
CA CYS A 588 20.53 10.39 -11.11
C CYS A 588 20.93 11.81 -10.69
N PHE A 589 20.12 12.43 -9.84
CA PHE A 589 20.49 13.56 -9.01
C PHE A 589 21.14 13.04 -7.73
N PHE A 590 22.45 13.25 -7.58
CA PHE A 590 23.25 12.74 -6.45
C PHE A 590 23.79 13.92 -5.64
N SER A 591 23.32 14.11 -4.41
CA SER A 591 23.66 15.29 -3.59
C SER A 591 23.72 15.02 -2.09
N GLY A 592 24.67 15.65 -1.41
CA GLY A 592 24.84 15.66 0.05
C GLY A 592 25.06 14.29 0.72
N ASN A 593 25.41 13.25 -0.04
CA ASN A 593 25.70 11.93 0.49
C ASN A 593 27.05 11.90 1.20
N VAL A 594 27.21 11.05 2.20
CA VAL A 594 28.46 10.94 2.98
C VAL A 594 28.89 9.48 3.07
N MET A 595 30.17 9.23 2.80
CA MET A 595 30.87 8.01 3.18
C MET A 595 32.14 8.39 3.94
N PRO A 596 32.15 8.26 5.29
CA PRO A 596 33.31 8.63 6.10
C PRO A 596 34.60 8.02 5.55
N GLU A 597 35.69 8.78 5.58
CA GLU A 597 37.03 8.44 5.03
C GLU A 597 37.15 8.49 3.49
N TYR A 598 36.04 8.55 2.74
CA TYR A 598 36.08 8.47 1.27
C TYR A 598 35.50 9.72 0.59
N PHE A 599 34.30 10.14 0.96
CA PHE A 599 33.68 11.34 0.39
C PHE A 599 32.62 11.96 1.31
N ASP A 600 32.39 13.25 1.12
CA ASP A 600 31.39 14.04 1.82
C ASP A 600 30.77 15.08 0.87
N GLU A 601 30.04 16.05 1.41
CA GLU A 601 29.36 17.08 0.63
C GLU A 601 30.32 17.91 -0.26
N SER A 602 31.61 17.98 0.08
CA SER A 602 32.61 18.74 -0.67
C SER A 602 33.15 18.04 -1.92
N ASN A 603 32.99 16.71 -2.04
CA ASN A 603 33.60 15.91 -3.11
C ASN A 603 32.71 14.76 -3.63
N GLN A 604 31.40 15.03 -3.79
CA GLN A 604 30.36 14.07 -4.22
C GLN A 604 30.73 13.19 -5.44
N ALA A 605 31.55 13.67 -6.38
CA ALA A 605 31.98 12.91 -7.55
C ALA A 605 32.69 11.59 -7.21
N THR A 606 33.43 11.54 -6.10
CA THR A 606 34.10 10.32 -5.61
C THR A 606 33.10 9.24 -5.18
N GLY A 607 31.90 9.65 -4.73
CA GLY A 607 30.88 8.74 -4.22
C GLY A 607 30.04 8.05 -5.28
N ARG A 608 30.23 8.38 -6.55
CA ARG A 608 29.39 7.90 -7.66
C ARG A 608 30.22 7.48 -8.87
N LYS A 609 29.72 6.50 -9.62
CA LYS A 609 30.29 6.10 -10.92
C LYS A 609 29.19 5.62 -11.87
N ALA A 610 29.51 5.54 -13.16
CA ALA A 610 28.65 4.93 -14.17
C ALA A 610 29.35 3.72 -14.80
N SER A 611 28.57 2.71 -15.16
CA SER A 611 29.02 1.49 -15.86
C SER A 611 27.90 0.95 -16.76
N GLY A 612 28.13 -0.19 -17.41
CA GLY A 612 27.19 -0.74 -18.40
C GLY A 612 27.50 -0.23 -19.81
N VAL A 613 26.47 0.00 -20.62
CA VAL A 613 26.64 0.50 -21.99
C VAL A 613 27.01 1.99 -22.01
N THR A 614 27.77 2.40 -23.01
CA THR A 614 28.03 3.82 -23.27
C THR A 614 26.74 4.51 -23.73
N VAL A 615 26.40 5.63 -23.11
CA VAL A 615 25.18 6.41 -23.36
C VAL A 615 25.50 7.82 -23.86
N SER A 616 24.57 8.44 -24.58
CA SER A 616 24.71 9.81 -25.12
C SER A 616 24.21 10.91 -24.18
N PHE A 617 23.63 10.55 -23.04
CA PHE A 617 23.09 11.47 -22.04
C PHE A 617 23.97 11.52 -20.78
N GLU A 618 23.80 12.57 -19.98
CA GLU A 618 24.49 12.69 -18.69
C GLU A 618 23.93 11.71 -17.67
N ASN A 619 24.79 10.88 -17.07
CA ASN A 619 24.38 9.96 -16.01
C ASN A 619 23.95 10.68 -14.72
N PHE A 620 24.58 11.83 -14.45
CA PHE A 620 24.39 12.57 -13.20
C PHE A 620 24.02 14.01 -13.47
N VAL A 621 22.88 14.44 -12.95
CA VAL A 621 22.34 15.80 -13.12
C VAL A 621 22.47 16.63 -11.84
N ASN A 622 22.26 17.94 -11.94
CA ASN A 622 22.45 18.89 -10.83
C ASN A 622 21.16 19.40 -10.18
N THR A 623 19.99 18.94 -10.64
CA THR A 623 18.68 19.32 -10.08
C THR A 623 17.86 18.06 -9.80
N PRO A 624 17.08 18.03 -8.70
CA PRO A 624 16.12 16.96 -8.46
C PRO A 624 15.12 16.82 -9.61
N PHE A 625 14.67 15.60 -9.89
CA PHE A 625 13.68 15.34 -10.95
C PHE A 625 12.25 15.64 -10.50
N PHE A 626 11.94 15.39 -9.24
CA PHE A 626 10.62 15.52 -8.63
C PHE A 626 10.74 15.84 -7.12
N PRO A 627 9.68 16.38 -6.47
CA PRO A 627 9.67 16.63 -5.03
C PRO A 627 9.81 15.35 -4.20
N SER A 628 10.53 15.40 -3.08
CA SER A 628 10.75 14.21 -2.24
C SER A 628 9.56 13.87 -1.33
N TYR A 629 8.87 14.88 -0.79
CA TYR A 629 7.87 14.73 0.28
C TYR A 629 8.38 14.03 1.55
N VAL A 630 9.71 13.96 1.71
CA VAL A 630 10.40 13.52 2.93
C VAL A 630 10.92 14.74 3.66
N ASN A 631 10.74 14.79 4.98
CA ASN A 631 11.44 15.78 5.80
C ASN A 631 12.93 15.44 5.78
N THR A 632 13.70 16.18 4.98
CA THR A 632 15.09 15.84 4.68
C THR A 632 16.06 16.49 5.65
N GLN A 633 16.97 15.71 6.24
CA GLN A 633 18.11 16.22 7.03
C GLN A 633 19.43 16.05 6.27
N SER A 634 20.51 16.64 6.80
CA SER A 634 21.87 16.31 6.34
C SER A 634 22.18 14.83 6.60
N ALA A 635 23.08 14.22 5.80
CA ALA A 635 23.41 12.81 5.95
C ALA A 635 23.91 12.46 7.37
N LYS A 636 24.69 13.35 7.99
CA LYS A 636 25.20 13.17 9.36
C LYS A 636 24.10 13.20 10.42
N ASN A 637 23.09 14.08 10.27
CA ASN A 637 21.96 14.10 11.21
C ASN A 637 21.01 12.93 10.96
N ALA A 638 20.76 12.58 9.70
CA ALA A 638 19.98 11.41 9.31
C ALA A 638 20.57 10.12 9.92
N TYR A 639 21.89 9.95 9.90
CA TYR A 639 22.56 8.83 10.58
C TYR A 639 22.15 8.71 12.05
N LYS A 640 22.09 9.82 12.77
CA LYS A 640 21.74 9.85 14.20
C LYS A 640 20.24 9.59 14.43
N ILE A 641 19.38 10.15 13.58
CA ILE A 641 17.93 9.95 13.63
C ILE A 641 17.58 8.50 13.32
N VAL A 642 18.07 7.95 12.21
CA VAL A 642 17.82 6.56 11.80
C VAL A 642 18.23 5.60 12.91
N LEU A 643 19.44 5.74 13.46
CA LEU A 643 19.88 4.83 14.53
C LEU A 643 19.08 4.98 15.84
N SER A 644 18.26 6.02 15.97
CA SER A 644 17.38 6.25 17.13
C SER A 644 15.94 5.77 16.92
N ASP A 645 15.49 5.59 15.67
CA ASP A 645 14.09 5.37 15.30
C ASP A 645 13.96 4.55 13.98
N VAL A 646 14.57 3.36 13.95
CA VAL A 646 14.51 2.44 12.81
C VAL A 646 14.20 1.02 13.27
N GLY A 647 13.49 0.26 12.44
CA GLY A 647 13.09 -1.12 12.72
C GLY A 647 11.74 -1.21 13.43
N CYS A 648 11.35 -2.42 13.79
CA CYS A 648 10.21 -2.69 14.65
C CYS A 648 10.53 -2.25 16.07
N THR A 649 10.10 -1.04 16.43
CA THR A 649 10.35 -0.41 17.73
C THR A 649 9.23 -0.63 18.73
N GLN A 650 8.05 -1.04 18.26
CA GLN A 650 6.88 -1.39 19.08
C GLN A 650 6.42 -2.82 18.80
N PRO A 651 5.87 -3.53 19.80
CA PRO A 651 5.76 -3.16 21.22
C PRO A 651 7.10 -3.16 21.98
N GLU A 652 8.12 -3.80 21.41
CA GLU A 652 9.46 -3.88 21.99
C GLU A 652 10.48 -3.77 20.87
N PHE A 653 11.67 -3.22 21.16
CA PHE A 653 12.82 -3.22 20.25
C PHE A 653 13.75 -4.37 20.63
N ASP A 654 13.88 -5.40 19.81
CA ASP A 654 14.47 -6.69 20.21
C ASP A 654 16.01 -6.74 20.19
N GLU A 655 16.57 -7.87 20.63
CA GLU A 655 18.02 -7.99 20.90
C GLU A 655 18.83 -7.94 19.61
N HIS A 656 18.33 -8.55 18.54
CA HIS A 656 18.94 -8.50 17.22
C HIS A 656 19.00 -7.08 16.69
N ASP A 657 17.88 -6.35 16.65
CA ASP A 657 17.88 -4.99 16.12
C ASP A 657 18.77 -4.08 17.00
N GLN A 658 18.77 -4.26 18.34
CA GLN A 658 19.70 -3.57 19.25
C GLN A 658 21.17 -3.84 18.93
N ARG A 659 21.53 -5.09 18.62
CA ARG A 659 22.88 -5.46 18.22
C ARG A 659 23.28 -4.76 16.92
N ILE A 660 22.42 -4.81 15.91
CA ILE A 660 22.69 -4.19 14.59
C ILE A 660 22.94 -2.68 14.73
N ILE A 661 22.16 -1.99 15.55
CA ILE A 661 22.39 -0.57 15.82
C ILE A 661 23.72 -0.34 16.55
N THR A 662 24.01 -1.14 17.57
CA THR A 662 25.26 -1.02 18.35
C THR A 662 26.49 -1.25 17.49
N GLU A 663 26.45 -2.28 16.63
CA GLU A 663 27.49 -2.58 15.65
C GLU A 663 27.66 -1.44 14.64
N THR A 664 26.56 -0.91 14.13
CA THR A 664 26.57 0.25 13.23
C THR A 664 27.19 1.47 13.92
N LEU A 665 26.83 1.77 15.17
CA LEU A 665 27.40 2.89 15.94
C LEU A 665 28.91 2.73 16.14
N ASN A 666 29.34 1.54 16.58
CA ASN A 666 30.73 1.28 16.92
C ASN A 666 31.61 1.00 15.70
N GLY A 667 31.02 0.73 14.53
CA GLY A 667 31.77 0.28 13.36
C GLY A 667 32.34 -1.13 13.54
N THR A 668 31.65 -1.98 14.30
CA THR A 668 32.10 -3.34 14.67
C THR A 668 31.20 -4.43 14.08
N TYR A 669 31.59 -5.69 14.25
CA TYR A 669 30.76 -6.87 13.96
C TYR A 669 30.97 -7.91 15.07
N SER A 670 29.93 -8.67 15.42
CA SER A 670 30.02 -9.74 16.44
C SER A 670 30.25 -11.12 15.83
N PHE A 671 29.76 -11.36 14.61
CA PHE A 671 29.74 -12.69 14.01
C PHE A 671 30.33 -12.74 12.59
N ARG A 672 30.65 -13.95 12.14
CA ARG A 672 31.20 -14.24 10.82
C ARG A 672 30.39 -15.36 10.19
N GLY A 673 30.25 -15.34 8.87
CA GLY A 673 29.58 -16.42 8.15
C GLY A 673 30.28 -17.77 8.34
N SER A 674 29.54 -18.83 8.63
CA SER A 674 30.10 -20.17 8.86
C SER A 674 30.71 -20.83 7.62
N VAL A 675 30.32 -20.41 6.42
CA VAL A 675 30.81 -20.93 5.14
C VAL A 675 31.87 -20.01 4.54
N THR A 676 31.56 -18.72 4.46
CA THR A 676 32.38 -17.69 3.81
C THR A 676 33.45 -17.11 4.73
N ASN A 677 33.27 -17.26 6.05
CA ASN A 677 34.13 -16.65 7.08
C ASN A 677 34.28 -15.13 6.88
N LYS A 678 33.25 -14.45 6.38
CA LYS A 678 33.27 -13.00 6.18
C LYS A 678 32.68 -12.24 7.38
N PRO A 679 33.29 -11.11 7.77
CA PRO A 679 32.90 -10.38 8.98
C PRO A 679 31.56 -9.66 8.82
N GLY A 680 30.59 -10.04 9.65
CA GLY A 680 29.26 -9.45 9.66
C GLY A 680 28.41 -9.82 8.45
N PHE A 681 28.64 -10.99 7.83
CA PHE A 681 27.75 -11.56 6.81
C PHE A 681 27.47 -13.02 7.18
N PRO A 682 26.42 -13.31 7.97
CA PRO A 682 26.09 -14.68 8.30
C PRO A 682 25.68 -15.46 7.05
N ASP A 683 26.03 -16.74 6.98
CA ASP A 683 25.62 -17.66 5.90
C ASP A 683 24.37 -18.45 6.30
N ASN A 684 24.08 -18.51 7.59
CA ASN A 684 22.86 -19.03 8.17
C ASN A 684 22.48 -18.23 9.42
N GLU A 685 21.19 -18.18 9.78
CA GLU A 685 20.75 -17.50 11.00
C GLU A 685 21.36 -18.10 12.28
N SER A 686 21.74 -19.38 12.27
CA SER A 686 22.42 -20.02 13.40
C SER A 686 23.83 -19.48 13.67
N ASP A 687 24.46 -18.81 12.69
CA ASP A 687 25.76 -18.13 12.88
C ASP A 687 25.69 -17.01 13.92
N VAL A 688 24.48 -16.46 14.12
CA VAL A 688 24.20 -15.35 15.05
C VAL A 688 23.32 -15.77 16.24
N GLY A 689 23.16 -17.08 16.45
CA GLY A 689 22.37 -17.63 17.56
C GLY A 689 20.92 -18.01 17.18
N GLY A 690 20.49 -17.76 15.95
CA GLY A 690 19.15 -18.09 15.46
C GLY A 690 18.06 -17.18 16.00
N PHE A 691 16.82 -17.67 15.96
CA PHE A 691 15.66 -16.93 16.45
C PHE A 691 15.71 -16.71 17.96
N GLU A 692 15.52 -15.48 18.39
CA GLU A 692 15.33 -15.12 19.80
C GLU A 692 14.11 -15.85 20.40
N THR A 693 14.03 -15.87 21.73
CA THR A 693 12.79 -16.30 22.40
C THR A 693 11.72 -15.22 22.21
N TYR A 694 10.58 -15.62 21.65
CA TYR A 694 9.36 -14.81 21.53
C TYR A 694 8.26 -15.46 22.37
N PRO A 695 8.01 -14.96 23.60
CA PRO A 695 6.95 -15.48 24.45
C PRO A 695 5.58 -15.37 23.77
N VAL A 696 4.76 -16.40 23.95
CA VAL A 696 3.34 -16.37 23.54
C VAL A 696 2.54 -15.74 24.67
N LEU A 697 2.17 -14.48 24.51
CA LEU A 697 1.27 -13.78 25.42
C LEU A 697 -0.06 -13.56 24.73
N ASN A 698 -1.16 -13.81 25.44
CA ASN A 698 -2.50 -13.54 24.95
C ASN A 698 -3.13 -12.44 25.80
N ARG A 699 -3.85 -11.53 25.14
CA ARG A 699 -4.73 -10.57 25.81
C ARG A 699 -5.88 -11.31 26.50
N ASP A 700 -6.31 -10.77 27.63
CA ASP A 700 -7.53 -11.23 28.29
C ASP A 700 -8.75 -10.99 27.40
N ALA A 701 -9.75 -11.87 27.51
CA ALA A 701 -10.98 -11.79 26.72
C ALA A 701 -11.81 -10.51 26.98
N ASN A 702 -11.55 -9.80 28.08
CA ASN A 702 -12.17 -8.53 28.44
C ASN A 702 -11.22 -7.33 28.28
N TRP A 703 -10.09 -7.51 27.57
CA TRP A 703 -9.17 -6.42 27.27
C TRP A 703 -9.76 -5.42 26.27
N ASP A 704 -10.48 -5.96 25.28
CA ASP A 704 -11.31 -5.29 24.27
C ASP A 704 -12.59 -6.15 24.19
N THR A 705 -13.65 -5.67 24.82
CA THR A 705 -14.84 -6.49 25.12
C THR A 705 -15.78 -6.64 23.94
N ASP A 706 -15.88 -5.61 23.10
CA ASP A 706 -16.69 -5.57 21.89
C ASP A 706 -15.91 -5.87 20.60
N GLN A 707 -14.58 -6.02 20.70
CA GLN A 707 -13.66 -6.44 19.64
C GLN A 707 -13.61 -5.44 18.48
N ASP A 708 -13.71 -4.16 18.81
CA ASP A 708 -13.66 -3.07 17.83
C ASP A 708 -12.22 -2.54 17.59
N GLY A 709 -11.22 -3.10 18.28
CA GLY A 709 -9.81 -2.73 18.18
C GLY A 709 -9.37 -1.67 19.18
N LEU A 710 -10.30 -1.08 19.93
CA LEU A 710 -10.01 -0.19 21.04
C LEU A 710 -10.08 -0.97 22.35
N PRO A 711 -9.02 -0.97 23.17
CA PRO A 711 -9.11 -1.63 24.45
C PRO A 711 -9.97 -0.84 25.44
N ASN A 712 -10.69 -1.54 26.32
CA ASN A 712 -11.59 -0.94 27.31
C ASN A 712 -10.93 0.19 28.11
N TRP A 713 -9.63 0.09 28.41
CA TRP A 713 -8.91 1.13 29.15
C TRP A 713 -8.73 2.42 28.34
N TRP A 714 -8.50 2.31 27.03
CA TRP A 714 -8.37 3.46 26.12
C TRP A 714 -9.71 4.15 26.02
N GLU A 715 -10.73 3.36 25.72
CA GLU A 715 -12.09 3.82 25.56
C GLU A 715 -12.65 4.49 26.82
N THR A 716 -12.40 3.92 27.99
CA THR A 716 -12.78 4.54 29.27
C THR A 716 -12.13 5.92 29.46
N ILE A 717 -10.91 6.11 28.97
CA ILE A 717 -10.20 7.40 29.09
C ILE A 717 -10.70 8.41 28.07
N ILE A 718 -10.90 8.00 26.82
CA ILE A 718 -11.32 8.90 25.74
C ILE A 718 -12.85 9.12 25.68
N GLY A 719 -13.61 8.30 26.41
CA GLY A 719 -15.07 8.42 26.53
C GLY A 719 -15.86 7.71 25.43
N THR A 720 -15.33 6.63 24.86
CA THR A 720 -15.99 5.78 23.86
C THR A 720 -16.68 4.57 24.51
N ASN A 721 -17.41 3.79 23.72
CA ASN A 721 -18.33 2.75 24.13
C ASN A 721 -17.69 1.36 24.19
N VAL A 722 -17.30 0.96 25.40
CA VAL A 722 -16.68 -0.35 25.71
C VAL A 722 -17.55 -1.61 25.47
N ASN A 723 -18.76 -1.45 24.94
CA ASN A 723 -19.70 -2.55 24.70
C ASN A 723 -20.51 -2.33 23.42
N SER A 724 -19.87 -1.91 22.33
CA SER A 724 -20.47 -1.88 21.01
C SER A 724 -21.02 -3.25 20.62
N ALA A 725 -22.05 -3.28 19.77
CA ALA A 725 -22.61 -4.55 19.33
C ALA A 725 -21.57 -5.32 18.50
N ASN A 726 -21.56 -6.65 18.57
CA ASN A 726 -20.58 -7.45 17.82
C ASN A 726 -20.64 -7.14 16.31
N GLY A 727 -19.52 -6.66 15.74
CA GLY A 727 -19.41 -6.24 14.35
C GLY A 727 -19.82 -4.79 14.07
N ASP A 728 -20.17 -4.04 15.11
CA ASP A 728 -20.34 -2.58 15.07
C ASP A 728 -19.00 -1.91 15.36
N PHE A 729 -18.46 -1.25 14.33
CA PHE A 729 -17.20 -0.50 14.42
C PHE A 729 -17.45 1.02 14.31
N SER A 730 -18.70 1.48 14.50
CA SER A 730 -19.04 2.88 14.27
C SER A 730 -18.33 3.83 15.22
N ASP A 731 -18.06 3.39 16.46
CA ASP A 731 -17.34 4.18 17.44
C ASP A 731 -15.82 4.19 17.21
N ALA A 732 -15.22 3.01 16.98
CA ALA A 732 -13.82 2.92 16.52
C ALA A 732 -13.55 3.76 15.26
N ASN A 733 -14.53 3.85 14.35
CA ASN A 733 -14.43 4.62 13.10
C ASN A 733 -14.92 6.07 13.22
N ALA A 734 -15.37 6.53 14.39
CA ALA A 734 -15.81 7.90 14.56
C ALA A 734 -14.61 8.86 14.49
N ASP A 735 -14.83 10.02 13.86
CA ASP A 735 -13.92 11.16 13.80
C ASP A 735 -14.77 12.41 14.10
N ALA A 736 -14.91 12.71 15.39
CA ALA A 736 -15.84 13.75 15.84
C ALA A 736 -15.29 15.17 15.67
N ASP A 737 -13.96 15.33 15.62
CA ASP A 737 -13.28 16.62 15.44
C ASP A 737 -12.93 16.92 13.98
N LEU A 738 -13.15 15.95 13.07
CA LEU A 738 -12.97 16.05 11.63
C LEU A 738 -11.51 16.33 11.25
N ASP A 739 -10.56 15.76 12.00
CA ASP A 739 -9.12 15.88 11.73
C ASP A 739 -8.61 14.88 10.68
N GLY A 740 -9.47 13.94 10.27
CA GLY A 740 -9.24 12.91 9.27
C GLY A 740 -8.77 11.58 9.86
N TYR A 741 -8.65 11.48 11.17
CA TYR A 741 -8.25 10.28 11.90
C TYR A 741 -9.39 9.81 12.82
N THR A 742 -9.64 8.51 12.77
CA THR A 742 -10.65 7.86 13.60
C THR A 742 -10.14 7.66 15.04
N ASN A 743 -11.04 7.36 15.97
CA ASN A 743 -10.68 6.93 17.32
C ASN A 743 -9.66 5.78 17.31
N LEU A 744 -9.81 4.82 16.37
CA LEU A 744 -8.84 3.74 16.17
C LEU A 744 -7.49 4.25 15.67
N ASP A 745 -7.45 5.19 14.72
CA ASP A 745 -6.19 5.79 14.26
C ASP A 745 -5.43 6.47 15.41
N HIS A 746 -6.13 7.19 16.30
CA HIS A 746 -5.50 7.82 17.47
C HIS A 746 -4.89 6.78 18.41
N TYR A 747 -5.58 5.65 18.64
CA TYR A 747 -5.04 4.54 19.42
C TYR A 747 -3.80 3.91 18.75
N LEU A 748 -3.88 3.62 17.46
CA LEU A 748 -2.77 3.03 16.71
C LEU A 748 -1.54 3.94 16.66
N GLN A 749 -1.75 5.26 16.57
CA GLN A 749 -0.67 6.24 16.62
C GLN A 749 -0.07 6.35 18.03
N TRP A 750 -0.88 6.25 19.09
CA TRP A 750 -0.35 6.21 20.45
C TRP A 750 0.53 4.97 20.67
N MET A 751 0.06 3.81 20.18
CA MET A 751 0.77 2.53 20.27
C MET A 751 2.04 2.47 19.40
N SER A 752 2.10 3.23 18.30
CA SER A 752 3.30 3.27 17.42
C SER A 752 4.43 4.13 18.01
N GLN A 753 4.12 5.00 18.98
CA GLN A 753 5.08 5.88 19.64
C GLN A 753 5.62 5.25 20.94
N PRO A 754 6.81 5.70 21.43
CA PRO A 754 7.33 5.26 22.72
C PRO A 754 6.33 5.51 23.84
N HIS A 755 5.89 4.45 24.51
CA HIS A 755 4.92 4.54 25.59
C HIS A 755 5.36 3.75 26.82
N TYR A 756 4.95 4.23 28.00
CA TYR A 756 5.29 3.66 29.31
C TYR A 756 4.06 3.63 30.23
N GLU A 757 4.10 2.79 31.25
CA GLU A 757 3.05 2.73 32.27
C GLU A 757 3.53 3.33 33.59
N SER A 758 2.66 4.11 34.21
CA SER A 758 2.76 4.58 35.59
C SER A 758 1.63 3.93 36.42
N GLN A 759 1.91 2.72 36.91
CA GLN A 759 0.95 1.98 37.73
C GLN A 759 0.66 2.75 39.02
N GLY A 760 -0.62 2.98 39.32
CA GLY A 760 -1.07 3.73 40.50
C GLY A 760 -0.73 5.23 40.48
N GLY A 761 -0.33 5.80 39.33
CA GLY A 761 0.09 7.20 39.22
C GLY A 761 1.46 7.47 39.84
N ASN A 762 2.26 6.42 40.05
CA ASN A 762 3.60 6.53 40.63
C ASN A 762 4.58 7.22 39.68
N LYS A 763 5.58 7.89 40.25
CA LYS A 763 6.69 8.46 39.49
C LYS A 763 7.43 7.38 38.70
N ILE A 764 7.76 7.66 37.43
CA ILE A 764 8.54 6.78 36.56
C ILE A 764 9.80 7.48 36.05
N ASN A 765 10.84 6.71 35.75
CA ASN A 765 12.09 7.23 35.18
C ASN A 765 12.32 6.64 33.78
N ILE A 766 12.39 7.50 32.77
CA ILE A 766 12.48 7.11 31.36
C ILE A 766 13.86 7.47 30.83
N ASN A 767 14.60 6.48 30.35
CA ASN A 767 15.91 6.69 29.75
C ASN A 767 15.76 7.20 28.31
N ILE A 768 15.74 8.52 28.14
CA ILE A 768 15.62 9.15 26.82
C ILE A 768 16.84 8.93 25.93
N GLN A 769 18.04 8.66 26.48
CA GLN A 769 19.22 8.28 25.68
C GLN A 769 19.00 6.96 24.91
N LYS A 770 18.18 6.03 25.43
CA LYS A 770 17.79 4.83 24.67
C LYS A 770 16.91 5.17 23.46
N LEU A 771 16.17 6.26 23.52
CA LEU A 771 15.29 6.76 22.46
C LEU A 771 16.00 7.73 21.49
N SER A 772 17.24 8.14 21.81
CA SER A 772 18.12 9.00 21.00
C SER A 772 19.52 8.39 20.83
N ARG A 773 19.61 7.05 20.78
CA ARG A 773 20.88 6.32 20.84
C ARG A 773 21.87 6.64 19.70
N GLY A 774 21.39 7.21 18.60
CA GLY A 774 22.25 7.70 17.52
C GLY A 774 23.07 8.95 17.88
N PHE A 775 22.67 9.70 18.90
CA PHE A 775 23.37 10.88 19.39
C PHE A 775 24.34 10.46 20.51
N THR A 776 25.64 10.47 20.23
CA THR A 776 26.65 9.85 21.11
C THR A 776 27.71 10.81 21.68
N SER A 777 27.81 12.05 21.18
CA SER A 777 28.88 12.98 21.56
C SER A 777 28.35 14.35 21.96
N GLY A 778 28.71 14.82 23.16
CA GLY A 778 28.32 16.16 23.65
C GLY A 778 26.81 16.38 23.68
N VAL A 779 26.06 15.38 24.12
CA VAL A 779 24.60 15.36 24.08
C VAL A 779 24.00 16.25 25.16
N SER A 780 22.99 17.03 24.78
CA SER A 780 22.15 17.82 25.66
C SER A 780 20.67 17.59 25.36
N TYR A 781 19.82 17.80 26.36
CA TYR A 781 18.39 17.55 26.27
C TYR A 781 17.57 18.75 26.73
N SER A 782 16.42 18.96 26.10
CA SER A 782 15.38 19.87 26.55
C SER A 782 14.01 19.18 26.54
N ILE A 783 13.09 19.66 27.38
CA ILE A 783 11.75 19.10 27.55
C ILE A 783 10.70 20.16 27.19
N SER A 784 9.63 19.74 26.51
CA SER A 784 8.51 20.60 26.14
C SER A 784 7.20 19.80 26.11
N ASN A 785 6.07 20.49 25.92
CA ASN A 785 4.74 19.90 25.73
C ASN A 785 4.38 18.83 26.77
N VAL A 786 4.65 19.13 28.04
CA VAL A 786 4.29 18.22 29.15
C VAL A 786 2.77 18.26 29.36
N VAL A 787 2.15 17.08 29.33
CA VAL A 787 0.70 16.88 29.48
C VAL A 787 0.45 15.98 30.67
N ASN A 788 -0.43 16.42 31.59
CA ASN A 788 -0.89 15.66 32.75
C ASN A 788 0.23 15.12 33.67
N GLY A 789 1.34 15.86 33.78
CA GLY A 789 2.41 15.52 34.72
C GLY A 789 3.47 16.60 34.87
N ASN A 790 4.49 16.30 35.67
CA ASN A 790 5.68 17.11 35.87
C ASN A 790 6.93 16.33 35.48
N THR A 791 7.93 17.00 34.90
CA THR A 791 9.19 16.39 34.45
C THR A 791 10.38 16.96 35.20
N VAL A 792 11.30 16.10 35.61
CA VAL A 792 12.65 16.46 36.07
C VAL A 792 13.66 15.78 35.16
N LEU A 793 14.40 16.59 34.38
CA LEU A 793 15.46 16.09 33.52
C LEU A 793 16.73 15.81 34.35
N SER A 794 17.26 14.60 34.25
CA SER A 794 18.48 14.16 34.91
C SER A 794 19.41 13.50 33.89
N SER A 795 20.31 14.30 33.31
CA SER A 795 21.26 13.87 32.27
C SER A 795 20.57 13.08 31.15
N ASN A 796 20.64 11.75 31.17
CA ASN A 796 20.14 10.84 30.13
C ASN A 796 18.71 10.34 30.38
N SER A 797 18.04 10.80 31.44
CA SER A 797 16.71 10.31 31.81
C SER A 797 15.78 11.43 32.24
N VAL A 798 14.49 11.19 32.04
CA VAL A 798 13.41 12.07 32.50
C VAL A 798 12.63 11.34 33.56
N GLU A 799 12.61 11.92 34.74
CA GLU A 799 11.71 11.54 35.79
C GLU A 799 10.36 12.22 35.56
N PHE A 800 9.31 11.43 35.34
CA PHE A 800 7.96 11.91 35.11
C PHE A 800 7.07 11.56 36.31
N THR A 801 6.37 12.55 36.85
CA THR A 801 5.39 12.38 37.92
C THR A 801 4.01 12.76 37.38
N PRO A 802 3.09 11.81 37.17
CA PRO A 802 1.73 12.13 36.75
C PRO A 802 1.00 13.03 37.75
N THR A 803 0.18 13.94 37.25
CA THR A 803 -0.72 14.78 38.06
C THR A 803 -2.17 14.33 37.99
N ALA A 804 -2.49 13.42 37.07
CA ALA A 804 -3.81 12.81 36.88
C ALA A 804 -3.67 11.36 36.40
N SER A 805 -4.76 10.59 36.51
CA SER A 805 -4.90 9.31 35.79
C SER A 805 -5.29 9.58 34.34
N GLY A 806 -4.94 8.68 33.44
CA GLY A 806 -5.23 8.79 32.01
C GLY A 806 -3.98 8.93 31.14
N LEU A 807 -4.13 9.57 29.98
CA LEU A 807 -3.05 9.80 29.02
C LEU A 807 -2.18 10.99 29.45
N CYS A 808 -0.89 10.73 29.58
CA CYS A 808 0.16 11.68 29.90
C CYS A 808 1.19 11.68 28.78
N SER A 809 1.93 12.78 28.61
CA SER A 809 3.04 12.80 27.66
C SER A 809 4.04 13.92 27.94
N PHE A 810 5.21 13.83 27.32
CA PHE A 810 6.11 14.97 27.13
C PHE A 810 6.89 14.81 25.82
N ASN A 811 7.41 15.91 25.30
CA ASN A 811 8.39 15.88 24.22
C ASN A 811 9.79 16.08 24.78
N PHE A 812 10.77 15.33 24.27
CA PHE A 812 12.17 15.67 24.47
C PHE A 812 12.82 16.02 23.14
N THR A 813 13.74 16.99 23.17
CA THR A 813 14.63 17.32 22.07
C THR A 813 16.05 16.99 22.49
N VAL A 814 16.75 16.22 21.66
CA VAL A 814 18.18 15.95 21.79
C VAL A 814 18.95 16.86 20.85
N THR A 815 20.07 17.41 21.32
CA THR A 815 21.03 18.17 20.50
C THR A 815 22.44 17.74 20.85
N ASP A 816 23.27 17.46 19.84
CA ASP A 816 24.66 17.08 20.02
C ASP A 816 25.66 18.21 19.72
N ALA A 817 26.95 17.93 19.92
CA ALA A 817 28.03 18.89 19.70
C ALA A 817 28.19 19.36 18.24
N GLU A 818 27.64 18.63 17.27
CA GLU A 818 27.66 19.01 15.85
C GLU A 818 26.41 19.82 15.46
N GLY A 819 25.51 20.11 16.42
CA GLY A 819 24.25 20.80 16.18
C GLY A 819 23.16 19.92 15.55
N GLY A 820 23.39 18.61 15.45
CA GLY A 820 22.36 17.66 15.03
C GLY A 820 21.25 17.61 16.07
N THR A 821 20.00 17.47 15.63
CA THR A 821 18.84 17.45 16.53
C THR A 821 17.76 16.47 16.10
N MET A 822 17.02 15.97 17.09
CA MET A 822 15.82 15.16 16.94
C MET A 822 14.85 15.47 18.10
N THR A 823 13.55 15.54 17.79
CA THR A 823 12.49 15.65 18.81
C THR A 823 11.61 14.42 18.76
N ARG A 824 11.27 13.85 19.92
CA ARG A 824 10.33 12.71 20.03
C ARG A 824 9.32 12.95 21.14
N LYS A 825 8.09 12.50 20.90
CA LYS A 825 7.05 12.41 21.91
C LYS A 825 7.22 11.11 22.69
N VAL A 826 7.03 11.17 24.00
CA VAL A 826 6.95 10.02 24.89
C VAL A 826 5.58 10.02 25.56
N ASN A 827 4.85 8.93 25.37
CA ASN A 827 3.53 8.71 25.91
C ASN A 827 3.61 7.95 27.24
N ILE A 828 2.68 8.21 28.14
CA ILE A 828 2.62 7.58 29.46
C ILE A 828 1.14 7.31 29.79
N LEU A 829 0.81 6.08 30.19
CA LEU A 829 -0.49 5.73 30.75
C LEU A 829 -0.40 5.77 32.28
N SER A 830 -1.17 6.64 32.92
CA SER A 830 -1.19 6.83 34.38
C SER A 830 -2.45 6.26 35.02
N GLY A 831 -2.30 5.55 36.14
CA GLY A 831 -3.44 5.09 36.97
C GLY A 831 -4.27 3.94 36.39
N SER A 832 -3.95 3.50 35.18
CA SER A 832 -4.47 2.28 34.53
C SER A 832 -3.29 1.41 34.09
N ALA A 833 -3.52 0.12 33.87
CA ALA A 833 -2.52 -0.81 33.33
C ALA A 833 -3.01 -1.36 31.98
N THR A 834 -2.15 -1.42 30.96
CA THR A 834 -2.49 -2.04 29.66
C THR A 834 -2.55 -3.56 29.74
N LEU A 835 -2.06 -4.13 30.85
CA LEU A 835 -1.77 -5.56 31.01
C LEU A 835 -2.92 -6.33 31.67
N GLY A 836 -4.06 -6.42 30.99
CA GLY A 836 -4.91 -7.61 31.09
C GLY A 836 -4.29 -8.75 30.29
N ILE A 837 -3.15 -9.28 30.74
CA ILE A 837 -2.44 -10.39 30.07
C ILE A 837 -2.55 -11.64 30.93
N LYS A 838 -3.13 -12.71 30.36
CA LYS A 838 -2.94 -14.07 30.88
C LYS A 838 -1.66 -14.65 30.28
N GLU A 839 -0.61 -14.76 31.09
CA GLU A 839 0.51 -15.65 30.80
C GLU A 839 -0.02 -17.09 30.76
N MET A 840 -0.21 -17.65 29.55
CA MET A 840 -0.24 -19.10 29.39
C MET A 840 1.17 -19.54 29.03
N ASN A 841 1.75 -20.36 29.91
CA ASN A 841 3.12 -20.90 29.89
C ASN A 841 4.18 -20.07 30.62
N LYS A 842 3.98 -19.91 31.94
CA LYS A 842 5.11 -19.67 32.84
C LYS A 842 5.78 -21.01 33.18
N GLU A 843 6.66 -21.50 32.30
CA GLU A 843 7.88 -22.10 32.85
C GLU A 843 8.69 -20.89 33.34
N ASN A 844 8.84 -20.76 34.65
CA ASN A 844 9.48 -19.62 35.30
C ASN A 844 11.00 -19.69 35.04
N THR A 845 11.47 -19.52 33.79
CA THR A 845 12.83 -19.92 33.38
C THR A 845 13.95 -18.99 33.79
N ASP A 846 13.67 -17.73 34.16
CA ASP A 846 14.72 -16.73 34.38
C ASP A 846 15.52 -16.98 35.66
N SER A 847 14.91 -17.61 36.65
CA SER A 847 15.60 -17.95 37.90
C SER A 847 16.34 -19.29 37.85
N PHE A 848 16.26 -20.08 36.75
CA PHE A 848 17.01 -21.33 36.59
C PHE A 848 17.71 -21.39 35.23
N LYS A 849 18.97 -20.94 35.23
CA LYS A 849 19.82 -20.83 34.04
C LYS A 849 20.53 -22.14 33.77
N VAL A 850 20.68 -22.48 32.48
CA VAL A 850 21.42 -23.67 32.01
C VAL A 850 22.24 -23.26 30.79
N TRP A 851 23.57 -23.42 30.83
CA TRP A 851 24.48 -22.98 29.75
C TRP A 851 25.85 -23.69 29.80
N PRO A 852 26.61 -23.77 28.69
CA PRO A 852 26.17 -23.55 27.32
C PRO A 852 25.12 -24.61 26.91
N VAL A 853 24.47 -24.43 25.75
CA VAL A 853 23.65 -25.51 25.15
C VAL A 853 24.55 -26.75 25.02
N PRO A 854 24.24 -27.88 25.69
CA PRO A 854 25.23 -28.93 25.88
C PRO A 854 25.51 -29.69 24.57
N ASN A 855 26.65 -29.43 23.93
CA ASN A 855 27.07 -30.13 22.71
C ASN A 855 27.83 -31.45 22.99
N ASN A 856 28.23 -31.71 24.26
CA ASN A 856 28.97 -32.92 24.68
C ASN A 856 28.58 -33.38 26.11
N GLY A 857 27.36 -33.09 26.53
CA GLY A 857 26.83 -33.47 27.84
C GLY A 857 27.30 -32.61 29.02
N SER A 858 28.29 -31.74 28.84
CA SER A 858 28.75 -30.77 29.84
C SER A 858 27.97 -29.46 29.78
N PHE A 859 27.37 -29.06 30.90
CA PHE A 859 26.68 -27.76 31.07
C PHE A 859 26.73 -27.31 32.52
N SER A 860 26.46 -26.03 32.74
CA SER A 860 26.33 -25.40 34.05
C SER A 860 24.86 -25.14 34.35
N VAL A 861 24.48 -25.19 35.62
CA VAL A 861 23.18 -24.75 36.10
C VAL A 861 23.36 -23.68 37.19
N LEU A 862 22.46 -22.70 37.23
CA LEU A 862 22.42 -21.68 38.29
C LEU A 862 20.97 -21.37 38.64
N LEU A 863 20.70 -21.40 39.94
CA LEU A 863 19.44 -21.01 40.53
C LEU A 863 19.57 -19.62 41.14
N GLU A 864 18.82 -18.62 40.65
CA GLU A 864 18.91 -17.21 41.05
C GLU A 864 17.79 -16.75 42.01
N ASN A 865 16.95 -17.68 42.49
CA ASN A 865 15.88 -17.35 43.43
C ASN A 865 16.38 -17.25 44.91
N ASP A 866 15.46 -16.94 45.82
CA ASP A 866 15.77 -16.69 47.24
C ASP A 866 15.74 -17.93 48.16
N ILE A 867 15.60 -19.15 47.62
CA ILE A 867 15.73 -20.37 48.45
C ILE A 867 17.20 -20.75 48.63
N GLU A 868 17.59 -21.22 49.82
CA GLU A 868 19.01 -21.54 50.09
C GLU A 868 19.52 -22.73 49.27
N LYS A 869 18.67 -23.77 49.10
CA LYS A 869 19.00 -25.04 48.42
C LYS A 869 17.79 -25.61 47.69
N ALA A 870 18.04 -26.34 46.60
CA ALA A 870 17.01 -27.04 45.83
C ALA A 870 17.45 -28.46 45.43
N ASP A 871 16.48 -29.37 45.27
CA ASP A 871 16.69 -30.71 44.73
C ASP A 871 16.60 -30.66 43.20
N LEU A 872 17.71 -30.88 42.49
CA LEU A 872 17.76 -31.06 41.04
C LEU A 872 17.72 -32.55 40.68
N LYS A 873 16.80 -32.91 39.79
CA LYS A 873 16.72 -34.23 39.15
C LYS A 873 16.75 -34.09 37.64
N ILE A 874 17.39 -35.02 36.97
CA ILE A 874 17.45 -35.08 35.51
C ILE A 874 16.87 -36.41 35.09
N TYR A 875 15.96 -36.38 34.12
CA TYR A 875 15.33 -37.53 33.53
C TYR A 875 15.67 -37.61 32.05
N ASP A 876 15.80 -38.82 31.51
CA ASP A 876 15.77 -39.02 30.05
C ASP A 876 14.33 -38.87 29.51
N ILE A 877 14.19 -38.90 28.19
CA ILE A 877 12.89 -38.77 27.51
C ILE A 877 11.89 -39.89 27.84
N LEU A 878 12.37 -41.04 28.34
CA LEU A 878 11.53 -42.17 28.77
C LEU A 878 11.11 -42.04 30.24
N GLY A 879 11.48 -40.95 30.91
CA GLY A 879 11.15 -40.67 32.30
C GLY A 879 12.05 -41.38 33.32
N LYS A 880 13.18 -41.98 32.89
CA LYS A 880 14.16 -42.59 33.81
C LYS A 880 15.03 -41.50 34.42
N GLU A 881 15.13 -41.47 35.75
CA GLU A 881 16.04 -40.58 36.47
C GLU A 881 17.50 -40.95 36.15
N VAL A 882 18.25 -40.02 35.57
CA VAL A 882 19.67 -40.19 35.20
C VAL A 882 20.62 -39.46 36.15
N LEU A 883 20.13 -38.43 36.86
CA LEU A 883 20.91 -37.71 37.86
C LEU A 883 20.00 -37.13 38.94
N LYS A 884 20.47 -37.12 40.19
CA LYS A 884 19.84 -36.43 41.32
C LYS A 884 20.92 -35.77 42.18
N ARG A 885 20.76 -34.49 42.50
CA ARG A 885 21.70 -33.70 43.30
C ARG A 885 20.96 -32.57 44.03
N THR A 886 21.47 -32.14 45.18
CA THR A 886 21.06 -30.87 45.80
C THR A 886 21.98 -29.74 45.32
N ILE A 887 21.42 -28.66 44.81
CA ILE A 887 22.14 -27.46 44.34
C ILE A 887 21.88 -26.27 45.28
N ASN A 888 22.86 -25.39 45.44
CA ASN A 888 22.71 -24.15 46.23
C ASN A 888 22.28 -23.00 45.31
N ALA A 889 21.43 -22.09 45.79
CA ALA A 889 21.14 -20.88 45.03
C ALA A 889 22.37 -19.96 44.94
N LYS A 890 22.36 -19.10 43.91
CA LYS A 890 23.40 -18.11 43.60
C LYS A 890 24.81 -18.72 43.43
N THR A 891 24.87 -20.04 43.21
CA THR A 891 26.10 -20.81 43.00
C THR A 891 25.98 -21.57 41.69
N GLN A 892 27.00 -21.46 40.83
CA GLN A 892 27.07 -22.24 39.59
C GLN A 892 27.48 -23.68 39.88
N GLU A 893 26.73 -24.63 39.33
CA GLU A 893 27.00 -26.07 39.44
C GLU A 893 27.25 -26.67 38.06
N ASN A 894 28.37 -27.37 37.89
CA ASN A 894 28.71 -28.02 36.63
C ASN A 894 28.19 -29.47 36.62
N ILE A 895 27.54 -29.85 35.52
CA ILE A 895 26.91 -31.15 35.28
C ILE A 895 27.45 -31.75 33.99
N HIS A 896 27.71 -33.06 34.02
CA HIS A 896 28.11 -33.83 32.85
C HIS A 896 27.23 -35.06 32.70
N LEU A 897 26.55 -35.19 31.56
CA LEU A 897 25.75 -36.35 31.17
C LEU A 897 26.53 -37.19 30.13
N GLN A 898 26.62 -38.50 30.36
CA GLN A 898 27.39 -39.42 29.50
C GLN A 898 26.64 -39.90 28.25
N SER A 899 25.37 -39.53 28.11
CA SER A 899 24.47 -40.01 27.06
C SER A 899 23.92 -38.87 26.22
N LYS A 900 23.84 -39.09 24.91
CA LYS A 900 23.16 -38.20 23.95
C LYS A 900 21.65 -38.38 24.03
N GLY A 901 20.89 -37.32 23.79
CA GLY A 901 19.42 -37.36 23.80
C GLY A 901 18.76 -36.15 24.43
N VAL A 902 17.45 -36.24 24.61
CA VAL A 902 16.64 -35.22 25.28
C VAL A 902 16.55 -35.54 26.76
N PHE A 903 16.85 -34.54 27.60
CA PHE A 903 16.77 -34.64 29.05
C PHE A 903 15.84 -33.57 29.63
N ILE A 904 15.15 -33.92 30.70
CA ILE A 904 14.26 -33.04 31.46
C ILE A 904 14.89 -32.81 32.84
N LEU A 905 15.26 -31.56 33.12
CA LEU A 905 15.74 -31.11 34.43
C LEU A 905 14.53 -30.67 35.24
N LYS A 906 14.40 -31.17 36.46
CA LYS A 906 13.36 -30.79 37.42
C LYS A 906 14.03 -30.29 38.69
N VAL A 907 13.71 -29.08 39.10
CA VAL A 907 14.18 -28.47 40.34
C VAL A 907 13.00 -28.39 41.30
N SER A 908 13.17 -28.86 42.53
CA SER A 908 12.12 -28.87 43.56
C SER A 908 12.61 -28.35 44.90
N ASP A 909 11.71 -27.78 45.68
CA ASP A 909 11.95 -27.34 47.05
C ASP A 909 12.25 -28.56 47.95
N PRO A 910 13.38 -28.59 48.69
CA PRO A 910 13.75 -29.74 49.50
C PRO A 910 12.79 -30.01 50.67
N GLY A 911 12.13 -28.98 51.21
CA GLY A 911 11.28 -29.04 52.39
C GLY A 911 9.87 -29.52 52.09
N ASN A 912 9.24 -29.00 51.03
CA ASN A 912 7.85 -29.32 50.68
C ASN A 912 7.71 -30.14 49.38
N LYS A 913 8.81 -30.45 48.68
CA LYS A 913 8.87 -31.21 47.42
C LYS A 913 8.07 -30.61 46.27
N LYS A 914 7.67 -29.34 46.35
CA LYS A 914 7.05 -28.61 45.25
C LYS A 914 8.04 -28.44 44.11
N GLU A 915 7.63 -28.78 42.89
CA GLU A 915 8.40 -28.52 41.69
C GLU A 915 8.42 -27.00 41.42
N LEU A 916 9.63 -26.45 41.31
CA LEU A 916 9.91 -25.03 41.15
C LEU A 916 10.20 -24.70 39.68
N TYR A 917 10.96 -25.56 39.00
CA TYR A 917 11.38 -25.37 37.61
C TYR A 917 11.44 -26.69 36.87
N VAL A 918 11.08 -26.66 35.59
CA VAL A 918 11.31 -27.74 34.63
C VAL A 918 12.05 -27.14 33.44
N LYS A 919 13.04 -27.84 32.90
CA LYS A 919 13.77 -27.38 31.72
C LYS A 919 14.17 -28.55 30.83
N LYS A 920 13.91 -28.42 29.54
CA LYS A 920 14.36 -29.37 28.52
C LYS A 920 15.74 -28.98 28.02
N ILE A 921 16.66 -29.94 27.95
CA ILE A 921 17.94 -29.80 27.26
C ILE A 921 18.12 -30.91 26.22
N ILE A 922 18.92 -30.63 25.20
CA ILE A 922 19.34 -31.62 24.20
C ILE A 922 20.85 -31.76 24.32
N VAL A 923 21.32 -32.98 24.55
CA VAL A 923 22.73 -33.34 24.51
C VAL A 923 23.00 -34.00 23.16
N GLN A 924 23.79 -33.33 22.31
CA GLN A 924 24.07 -33.79 20.94
C GLN A 924 25.17 -34.84 20.83
#